data_AF-A0A6A7KHK0-F1
#
_entry.id   AF-A0A6A7KHK0-F1
#
_cell.length_a   1.000
_cell.length_b   1.000
_cell.length_c   1.000
_cell.angle_alpha   90.00
_cell.angle_beta   90.00
_cell.angle_gamma   90.00
#
_symmetry.space_group_name_H-M   'P 1'
#
loop_
_entity.id
_entity.type
_entity.pdbx_description
1 polymer ?
#
loop_
_entity_poly.entity_id
_entity_poly.type
_entity_poly.pdbx_seq_one_letter_code
_entity_poly.pdbx_strand_id
1 'polypeptide(L)'
;MGWTLELLKTATSDEVIRVVQHLLESLGFKDAERVIAENWNIDFIALREDPISGLEKYVIKVKTEELVSSNEVEEFMESIIKAKADRGVFIAVDGFTKDAKVLLGREYKGKIIPWDGERLVKELNDRDIPISNELLERFEKKKRKEEEEVKRKGMLKVIHLDAPLLYSFSPNKVLETVMSLMESRYKIKREDVFLEGLVVELSAGYIISWSATKDGEEVIKDEAIVLSKDDVIPLVSRDGELERKVSKALLESESAIKASKVETASPISQSEAVVALKLKLADELKIPQTNIYLSSRRRVYVPNKALLKLKVGINFAKAEVDLKTDDVKVDIAPLPREKLVEIAKEECKNALGESPEELSVEEKGPVIIISGQTKRFVFGIALHVYSGRIIKRKSKLKREAIFSEVAKLYPEGEVVFFDEKENRAITDVMTPKGVVVLEFNLENGEHTVTANLLHPYQIANSAKSLLEKNFDMKGLKLVDFKFHDATQLEILLESNDGKIKVNADGKTGDIIDYFVEISPQKAREIILQKYGGWSIKKLDRKSDTYEVELENKRALLRISLSKDGKILTEVDRQLKIEVVQEIAKKFLEEKGIPAAIKEITLDDNWKVKFVGEERVGELLIGRSSGEILKSDVFLTEMAIEENYKRHVREKFNETSLNTERIVVYKEKGYAVIKLIGNESIYYAKIDLRNGKILEEDNLPSKGLMAKIKKVQLEAKYK
;
A
#
# COMPACT_ATOMS: atom_id res chain seq x y z
N MET A 1 -34.16 17.40 11.55
CA MET A 1 -34.63 16.67 12.76
C MET A 1 -34.18 17.48 13.96
N GLY A 2 -35.06 17.76 14.92
CA GLY A 2 -34.69 18.45 16.16
C GLY A 2 -34.15 17.49 17.21
N TRP A 3 -33.54 18.02 18.27
CA TRP A 3 -33.15 17.28 19.46
C TRP A 3 -34.38 16.62 20.11
N THR A 4 -34.22 15.39 20.57
CA THR A 4 -35.19 14.67 21.40
C THR A 4 -34.51 14.12 22.65
N LEU A 5 -35.28 13.81 23.70
CA LEU A 5 -34.71 13.25 24.92
C LEU A 5 -34.03 11.89 24.67
N GLU A 6 -34.59 11.07 23.78
CA GLU A 6 -33.99 9.78 23.38
C GLU A 6 -32.64 9.95 22.65
N LEU A 7 -32.52 10.97 21.80
CA LEU A 7 -31.28 11.30 21.13
C LEU A 7 -30.22 11.78 22.13
N LEU A 8 -30.60 12.64 23.06
CA LEU A 8 -29.74 13.15 24.13
C LEU A 8 -29.23 12.01 25.03
N LYS A 9 -30.08 11.05 25.38
CA LYS A 9 -29.71 9.83 26.15
C LYS A 9 -28.83 8.85 25.38
N THR A 10 -28.74 9.00 24.05
CA THR A 10 -27.86 8.18 23.20
C THR A 10 -26.46 8.80 23.07
N ALA A 11 -26.31 10.08 23.40
CA ALA A 11 -25.03 10.78 23.38
C ALA A 11 -24.15 10.37 24.56
N THR A 12 -22.84 10.32 24.34
CA THR A 12 -21.86 10.11 25.41
C THR A 12 -21.71 11.38 26.26
N SER A 13 -21.17 11.24 27.49
CA SER A 13 -20.96 12.38 28.39
C SER A 13 -20.15 13.51 27.75
N ASP A 14 -19.08 13.20 27.02
CA ASP A 14 -18.26 14.22 26.33
C ASP A 14 -19.05 14.94 25.22
N GLU A 15 -19.95 14.22 24.54
CA GLU A 15 -20.77 14.81 23.48
C GLU A 15 -21.84 15.74 24.04
N VAL A 16 -22.49 15.36 25.15
CA VAL A 16 -23.43 16.25 25.84
C VAL A 16 -22.71 17.49 26.36
N ILE A 17 -21.49 17.34 26.90
CA ILE A 17 -20.65 18.47 27.34
C ILE A 17 -20.35 19.42 26.16
N ARG A 18 -19.95 18.91 24.99
CA ARG A 18 -19.71 19.76 23.80
C ARG A 18 -20.97 20.48 23.32
N VAL A 19 -22.11 19.79 23.33
CA VAL A 19 -23.41 20.36 22.96
C VAL A 19 -23.83 21.47 23.93
N VAL A 20 -23.60 21.25 25.23
CA VAL A 20 -23.81 22.26 26.27
C VAL A 20 -22.88 23.45 26.07
N GLN A 21 -21.61 23.25 25.70
CA GLN A 21 -20.68 24.35 25.43
C GLN A 21 -21.19 25.27 24.31
N HIS A 22 -21.58 24.70 23.16
CA HIS A 22 -22.18 25.49 22.07
C HIS A 22 -23.47 26.19 22.49
N LEU A 23 -24.29 25.53 23.31
CA LEU A 23 -25.51 26.13 23.85
C LEU A 23 -25.18 27.35 24.73
N LEU A 24 -24.16 27.28 25.59
CA LEU A 24 -23.75 28.39 26.44
C LEU A 24 -23.26 29.58 25.63
N GLU A 25 -22.44 29.34 24.60
CA GLU A 25 -22.01 30.38 23.66
C GLU A 25 -23.22 31.06 22.99
N SER A 26 -24.21 30.27 22.54
CA SER A 26 -25.45 30.80 21.93
C SER A 26 -26.33 31.60 22.90
N LEU A 27 -26.23 31.34 24.20
CA LEU A 27 -26.97 32.02 25.26
C LEU A 27 -26.28 33.32 25.73
N GLY A 28 -25.17 33.69 25.10
CA GLY A 28 -24.42 34.91 25.39
C GLY A 28 -23.51 34.80 26.61
N PHE A 29 -23.14 33.58 27.02
CA PHE A 29 -22.05 33.40 27.97
C PHE A 29 -20.71 33.68 27.27
N LYS A 30 -19.89 34.54 27.88
CA LYS A 30 -18.51 34.86 27.50
C LYS A 30 -17.56 33.98 28.31
N ASP A 31 -16.41 33.63 27.73
CA ASP A 31 -15.36 32.86 28.41
C ASP A 31 -15.86 31.55 29.04
N ALA A 32 -16.69 30.80 28.31
CA ALA A 32 -17.16 29.48 28.74
C ALA A 32 -16.02 28.45 28.66
N GLU A 33 -15.18 28.42 29.68
CA GLU A 33 -14.02 27.53 29.77
C GLU A 33 -14.38 26.19 30.41
N ARG A 34 -13.98 25.10 29.76
CA ARG A 34 -14.11 23.75 30.30
C ARG A 34 -13.09 23.53 31.42
N VAL A 35 -13.56 23.09 32.58
CA VAL A 35 -12.71 22.81 33.75
C VAL A 35 -12.19 21.38 33.67
N ILE A 36 -10.88 21.20 33.55
CA ILE A 36 -10.24 19.87 33.38
C ILE A 36 -9.82 19.25 34.74
N ALA A 37 -9.81 20.03 35.82
CA ALA A 37 -9.36 19.56 37.13
C ALA A 37 -10.47 18.80 37.89
N GLU A 38 -10.28 17.49 38.10
CA GLU A 38 -11.21 16.60 38.85
C GLU A 38 -11.61 17.16 40.23
N ASN A 39 -10.76 17.96 40.86
CA ASN A 39 -10.93 18.47 42.22
C ASN A 39 -12.02 19.56 42.39
N TRP A 40 -12.71 19.96 41.31
CA TRP A 40 -13.68 21.06 41.34
C TRP A 40 -15.13 20.62 41.13
N ASN A 41 -15.38 19.38 40.68
CA ASN A 41 -16.73 18.81 40.51
C ASN A 41 -17.68 19.71 39.69
N ILE A 42 -17.15 20.40 38.68
CA ILE A 42 -17.85 21.27 37.72
C ILE A 42 -17.28 21.06 36.32
N ASP A 43 -18.09 21.27 35.29
CA ASP A 43 -17.70 21.08 33.90
C ASP A 43 -17.30 22.38 33.21
N PHE A 44 -17.94 23.52 33.56
CA PHE A 44 -17.63 24.82 32.98
C PHE A 44 -17.60 25.95 34.01
N ILE A 45 -16.78 26.96 33.72
CA ILE A 45 -16.87 28.32 34.29
C ILE A 45 -17.21 29.24 33.13
N ALA A 46 -18.17 30.14 33.32
CA ALA A 46 -18.57 31.09 32.29
C ALA A 46 -18.94 32.44 32.89
N LEU A 47 -18.79 33.51 32.12
CA LEU A 47 -19.21 34.86 32.49
C LEU A 47 -20.44 35.26 31.68
N ARG A 48 -21.40 35.97 32.29
CA ARG A 48 -22.56 36.48 31.56
C ARG A 48 -22.87 37.89 32.02
N GLU A 49 -23.18 38.75 31.07
CA GLU A 49 -23.58 40.12 31.33
C GLU A 49 -25.08 40.14 31.60
N ASP A 50 -25.46 40.30 32.87
CA ASP A 50 -26.86 40.45 33.28
C ASP A 50 -27.28 41.93 33.16
N PRO A 51 -28.42 42.23 32.52
CA PRO A 51 -28.87 43.60 32.32
C PRO A 51 -29.09 44.42 33.60
N ILE A 52 -29.23 43.75 34.75
CA ILE A 52 -29.52 44.36 36.05
C ILE A 52 -28.29 44.28 36.97
N SER A 53 -27.64 43.11 37.04
CA SER A 53 -26.54 42.85 37.98
C SER A 53 -25.14 43.16 37.44
N GLY A 54 -25.00 43.42 36.14
CA GLY A 54 -23.69 43.54 35.48
C GLY A 54 -23.05 42.17 35.21
N LEU A 55 -21.72 42.10 35.18
CA LEU A 55 -20.99 40.88 34.85
C LEU A 55 -21.08 39.84 35.99
N GLU A 56 -21.81 38.74 35.77
CA GLU A 56 -21.97 37.63 36.71
C GLU A 56 -21.12 36.42 36.30
N LYS A 57 -20.51 35.73 37.27
CA LYS A 57 -19.79 34.48 37.09
C LYS A 57 -20.67 33.26 37.38
N TYR A 58 -20.70 32.33 36.44
CA TYR A 58 -21.45 31.07 36.51
C TYR A 58 -20.51 29.86 36.56
N VAL A 59 -20.90 28.84 37.31
CA VAL A 59 -20.35 27.48 37.20
C VAL A 59 -21.42 26.52 36.74
N ILE A 60 -21.06 25.51 35.93
CA ILE A 60 -22.02 24.64 35.28
C ILE A 60 -21.57 23.20 35.46
N LYS A 61 -22.50 22.32 35.83
CA LYS A 61 -22.29 20.88 35.98
C LYS A 61 -23.29 20.12 35.12
N VAL A 62 -22.83 19.08 34.43
CA VAL A 62 -23.59 18.25 33.50
C VAL A 62 -23.55 16.80 33.97
N LYS A 63 -24.71 16.24 34.29
CA LYS A 63 -24.88 14.82 34.63
C LYS A 63 -25.71 14.14 33.54
N THR A 64 -25.15 13.10 32.94
CA THR A 64 -25.72 12.38 31.80
C THR A 64 -26.37 11.04 32.16
N GLU A 65 -26.07 10.49 33.33
CA GLU A 65 -26.57 9.20 33.81
C GLU A 65 -27.18 9.36 35.20
N GLU A 66 -28.28 8.68 35.47
CA GLU A 66 -28.98 8.67 36.77
C GLU A 66 -29.60 10.02 37.19
N LEU A 67 -30.55 9.95 38.12
CA LEU A 67 -31.13 11.15 38.72
C LEU A 67 -30.10 11.85 39.62
N VAL A 68 -30.12 13.19 39.65
CA VAL A 68 -29.34 13.98 40.60
C VAL A 68 -29.99 13.92 41.98
N SER A 69 -29.20 13.52 42.98
CA SER A 69 -29.59 13.39 44.40
C SER A 69 -29.40 14.69 45.20
N SER A 70 -29.96 14.77 46.42
CA SER A 70 -29.75 15.92 47.31
C SER A 70 -28.28 16.16 47.66
N ASN A 71 -27.51 15.10 47.91
CA ASN A 71 -26.08 15.21 48.24
C ASN A 71 -25.27 15.85 47.11
N GLU A 72 -25.55 15.48 45.86
CA GLU A 72 -24.86 16.05 44.70
C GLU A 72 -25.18 17.53 44.48
N VAL A 73 -26.37 17.97 44.91
CA VAL A 73 -26.74 19.40 44.90
C VAL A 73 -25.94 20.16 45.96
N GLU A 74 -25.76 19.60 47.15
CA GLU A 74 -24.93 20.19 48.22
C GLU A 74 -23.46 20.29 47.80
N GLU A 75 -22.90 19.22 47.22
CA GLU A 75 -21.54 19.22 46.67
C GLU A 75 -21.37 20.31 45.59
N PHE A 76 -22.36 20.46 44.70
CA PHE A 76 -22.32 21.49 43.68
C PHE A 76 -22.39 22.91 44.28
N MET A 77 -23.11 23.09 45.40
CA MET A 77 -23.12 24.35 46.14
C MET A 77 -21.73 24.69 46.70
N GLU A 78 -21.01 23.70 47.25
CA GLU A 78 -19.63 23.90 47.70
C GLU A 78 -18.71 24.32 46.55
N SER A 79 -18.88 23.72 45.37
CA SER A 79 -18.15 24.10 44.17
C SER A 79 -18.42 25.54 43.72
N ILE A 80 -19.67 26.02 43.82
CA ILE A 80 -20.03 27.43 43.55
C ILE A 80 -19.27 28.38 44.49
N ILE A 81 -19.24 28.05 45.80
CA ILE A 81 -18.53 28.85 46.81
C ILE A 81 -17.03 28.86 46.54
N LYS A 82 -16.45 27.68 46.29
CA LYS A 82 -15.02 27.50 46.00
C LYS A 82 -14.59 28.27 44.76
N ALA A 83 -15.40 28.25 43.71
CA ALA A 83 -15.15 28.98 42.47
C ALA A 83 -15.42 30.49 42.59
N LYS A 84 -15.94 30.97 43.74
CA LYS A 84 -16.42 32.35 43.95
C LYS A 84 -17.39 32.79 42.85
N ALA A 85 -18.30 31.90 42.47
CA ALA A 85 -19.28 32.17 41.43
C ALA A 85 -20.57 32.77 42.01
N ASP A 86 -21.19 33.64 41.23
CA ASP A 86 -22.44 34.30 41.59
C ASP A 86 -23.61 33.32 41.53
N ARG A 87 -23.63 32.41 40.54
CA ARG A 87 -24.65 31.37 40.38
C ARG A 87 -24.09 30.06 39.81
N GLY A 88 -24.86 28.98 39.93
CA GLY A 88 -24.56 27.69 39.29
C GLY A 88 -25.71 27.18 38.42
N VAL A 89 -25.41 26.46 37.34
CA VAL A 89 -26.40 25.73 36.53
C VAL A 89 -26.11 24.23 36.65
N PHE A 90 -27.08 23.45 37.12
CA PHE A 90 -26.96 22.00 37.16
C PHE A 90 -27.86 21.40 36.07
N ILE A 91 -27.23 20.82 35.06
CA ILE A 91 -27.87 20.15 33.93
C ILE A 91 -27.92 18.65 34.21
N ALA A 92 -29.12 18.07 34.23
CA ALA A 92 -29.35 16.65 34.50
C ALA A 92 -30.20 16.02 33.40
N VAL A 93 -29.58 15.18 32.55
CA VAL A 93 -30.25 14.55 31.41
C VAL A 93 -31.42 13.66 31.84
N ASP A 94 -31.25 12.87 32.89
CA ASP A 94 -32.31 12.03 33.46
C ASP A 94 -33.19 12.74 34.50
N GLY A 95 -32.78 13.93 34.96
CA GLY A 95 -33.53 14.79 35.90
C GLY A 95 -33.05 14.72 37.35
N PHE A 96 -33.91 15.16 38.28
CA PHE A 96 -33.61 15.32 39.71
C PHE A 96 -34.56 14.49 40.58
N THR A 97 -34.06 13.96 41.71
CA THR A 97 -34.89 13.30 42.72
C THR A 97 -35.86 14.30 43.39
N LYS A 98 -36.89 13.79 44.08
CA LYS A 98 -37.92 14.64 44.71
C LYS A 98 -37.33 15.54 45.81
N ASP A 99 -36.47 14.96 46.63
CA ASP A 99 -35.68 15.61 47.67
C ASP A 99 -34.74 16.69 47.11
N ALA A 100 -33.98 16.40 46.05
CA ALA A 100 -33.12 17.38 45.39
C ALA A 100 -33.91 18.60 44.86
N LYS A 101 -35.10 18.37 44.27
CA LYS A 101 -35.98 19.46 43.81
C LYS A 101 -36.46 20.36 44.95
N VAL A 102 -36.76 19.77 46.13
CA VAL A 102 -37.17 20.54 47.32
C VAL A 102 -36.01 21.41 47.81
N LEU A 103 -34.80 20.85 47.87
CA LEU A 103 -33.59 21.55 48.30
C LEU A 103 -33.26 22.75 47.39
N LEU A 104 -33.28 22.54 46.08
CA LEU A 104 -33.09 23.58 45.06
C LEU A 104 -34.16 24.69 45.13
N GLY A 105 -35.40 24.33 45.47
CA GLY A 105 -36.53 25.25 45.52
C GLY A 105 -36.65 26.07 46.80
N ARG A 106 -36.02 25.64 47.91
CA ARG A 106 -36.09 26.30 49.22
C ARG A 106 -34.77 26.96 49.62
N GLU A 107 -33.70 26.19 49.68
CA GLU A 107 -32.43 26.62 50.30
C GLU A 107 -31.49 27.27 49.29
N TYR A 108 -31.40 26.72 48.07
CA TYR A 108 -30.51 27.23 47.02
C TYR A 108 -31.25 27.97 45.91
N LYS A 109 -32.46 28.44 46.20
CA LYS A 109 -33.31 29.15 45.24
C LYS A 109 -32.60 30.41 44.71
N GLY A 110 -32.42 30.48 43.40
CA GLY A 110 -31.73 31.59 42.73
C GLY A 110 -30.20 31.48 42.74
N LYS A 111 -29.62 30.63 43.60
CA LYS A 111 -28.18 30.34 43.62
C LYS A 111 -27.82 29.18 42.70
N ILE A 112 -28.66 28.13 42.63
CA ILE A 112 -28.55 27.02 41.68
C ILE A 112 -29.76 27.01 40.75
N ILE A 113 -29.52 26.90 39.45
CA ILE A 113 -30.52 26.84 38.39
C ILE A 113 -30.57 25.40 37.86
N PRO A 114 -31.66 24.64 38.12
CA PRO A 114 -31.79 23.28 37.63
C PRO A 114 -32.33 23.24 36.20
N TRP A 115 -31.65 22.48 35.36
CA TRP A 115 -32.06 22.15 33.99
C TRP A 115 -32.20 20.64 33.87
N ASP A 116 -33.42 20.16 33.65
CA ASP A 116 -33.66 18.76 33.32
C ASP A 116 -33.47 18.51 31.81
N GLY A 117 -33.44 17.23 31.42
CA GLY A 117 -33.28 16.84 30.02
C GLY A 117 -34.34 17.42 29.08
N GLU A 118 -35.58 17.58 29.55
CA GLU A 118 -36.65 18.20 28.75
C GLU A 118 -36.38 19.68 28.49
N ARG A 119 -35.97 20.43 29.52
CA ARG A 119 -35.56 21.82 29.37
C ARG A 119 -34.33 21.96 28.48
N LEU A 120 -33.34 21.08 28.63
CA LEU A 120 -32.14 21.10 27.78
C LEU A 120 -32.50 20.87 26.30
N VAL A 121 -33.33 19.86 26.00
CA VAL A 121 -33.81 19.59 24.64
C VAL A 121 -34.55 20.80 24.07
N LYS A 122 -35.37 21.47 24.87
CA LYS A 122 -36.07 22.68 24.46
C LYS A 122 -35.08 23.80 24.07
N GLU A 123 -34.13 24.12 24.94
CA GLU A 123 -33.13 25.16 24.68
C GLU A 123 -32.24 24.85 23.47
N LEU A 124 -31.88 23.57 23.26
CA LEU A 124 -31.11 23.14 22.09
C LEU A 124 -31.87 23.32 20.78
N ASN A 125 -33.18 23.06 20.78
CA ASN A 125 -34.04 23.26 19.62
C ASN A 125 -34.34 24.74 19.38
N ASP A 126 -34.65 25.51 20.43
CA ASP A 126 -34.95 26.95 20.33
C ASP A 126 -33.76 27.77 19.80
N ARG A 127 -32.54 27.22 19.89
CA ARG A 127 -31.28 27.83 19.42
C ARG A 127 -30.69 27.19 18.17
N ASP A 128 -31.41 26.27 17.54
CA ASP A 128 -30.97 25.53 16.34
C ASP A 128 -29.56 24.91 16.48
N ILE A 129 -29.24 24.37 17.67
CA ILE A 129 -27.92 23.75 17.90
C ILE A 129 -27.80 22.49 17.03
N PRO A 130 -26.77 22.36 16.17
CA PRO A 130 -26.67 21.27 15.22
C PRO A 130 -26.41 19.92 15.91
N ILE A 131 -27.05 18.88 15.38
CA ILE A 131 -26.81 17.49 15.79
C ILE A 131 -25.64 16.95 14.96
N SER A 132 -24.65 16.30 15.59
CA SER A 132 -23.53 15.70 14.88
C SER A 132 -23.98 14.50 14.02
N ASN A 133 -23.39 14.35 12.83
CA ASN A 133 -23.68 13.24 11.91
C ASN A 133 -23.39 11.87 12.56
N GLU A 134 -22.37 11.78 13.41
CA GLU A 134 -22.01 10.56 14.15
C GLU A 134 -23.05 10.15 15.20
N LEU A 135 -23.70 11.13 15.86
CA LEU A 135 -24.79 10.86 16.80
C LEU A 135 -26.07 10.45 16.06
N LEU A 136 -26.38 11.11 14.92
CA LEU A 136 -27.48 10.73 14.04
C LEU A 136 -27.32 9.30 13.53
N GLU A 137 -26.13 8.94 13.04
CA GLU A 137 -25.87 7.57 12.58
C GLU A 137 -26.02 6.53 13.69
N ARG A 138 -25.54 6.81 14.91
CA ARG A 138 -25.70 5.88 16.05
C ARG A 138 -27.15 5.74 16.45
N PHE A 139 -27.89 6.85 16.52
CA PHE A 139 -29.31 6.85 16.81
C PHE A 139 -30.10 6.09 15.74
N GLU A 140 -29.83 6.35 14.46
CA GLU A 140 -30.46 5.64 13.35
C GLU A 140 -30.11 4.16 13.33
N LYS A 141 -28.85 3.77 13.59
CA LYS A 141 -28.45 2.35 13.72
C LYS A 141 -29.18 1.66 14.88
N LYS A 142 -29.33 2.32 16.02
CA LYS A 142 -30.05 1.79 17.18
C LYS A 142 -31.54 1.67 16.88
N LYS A 143 -32.16 2.71 16.34
CA LYS A 143 -33.57 2.74 15.95
C LYS A 143 -33.87 1.70 14.86
N ARG A 144 -33.00 1.54 13.86
CA ARG A 144 -33.15 0.54 12.79
C ARG A 144 -33.01 -0.88 13.33
N LYS A 145 -32.09 -1.12 14.29
CA LYS A 145 -32.00 -2.41 15.00
C LYS A 145 -33.26 -2.69 15.82
N GLU A 146 -33.76 -1.72 16.56
CA GLU A 146 -34.99 -1.85 17.36
C GLU A 146 -36.22 -2.05 16.47
N GLU A 147 -36.34 -1.30 15.36
CA GLU A 147 -37.41 -1.45 14.37
C GLU A 147 -37.31 -2.80 13.62
N GLU A 148 -36.11 -3.26 13.28
CA GLU A 148 -35.90 -4.60 12.70
C GLU A 148 -36.22 -5.71 13.71
N GLU A 149 -35.91 -5.51 15.00
CA GLU A 149 -36.24 -6.45 16.06
C GLU A 149 -37.75 -6.49 16.35
N VAL A 150 -38.42 -5.34 16.31
CA VAL A 150 -39.88 -5.20 16.41
C VAL A 150 -40.56 -5.79 15.17
N LYS A 151 -40.03 -5.58 13.96
CA LYS A 151 -40.52 -6.23 12.73
C LYS A 151 -40.27 -7.74 12.73
N ARG A 152 -39.14 -8.21 13.26
CA ARG A 152 -38.84 -9.64 13.48
C ARG A 152 -39.79 -10.29 14.49
N LYS A 153 -40.28 -9.53 15.48
CA LYS A 153 -41.20 -10.00 16.55
C LYS A 153 -42.68 -9.68 16.28
N GLY A 154 -42.98 -8.96 15.21
CA GLY A 154 -44.20 -8.17 15.02
C GLY A 154 -45.53 -8.91 14.80
N MET A 155 -45.60 -10.23 14.98
CA MET A 155 -46.85 -11.00 14.84
C MET A 155 -47.21 -11.86 16.06
N LEU A 156 -46.42 -11.82 17.13
CA LEU A 156 -46.71 -12.57 18.34
C LEU A 156 -47.62 -11.76 19.27
N LYS A 157 -48.76 -12.35 19.65
CA LYS A 157 -49.68 -11.78 20.63
C LYS A 157 -49.42 -12.40 21.99
N VAL A 158 -49.66 -11.65 23.06
CA VAL A 158 -49.68 -12.20 24.42
C VAL A 158 -51.02 -12.93 24.60
N ILE A 159 -50.96 -14.25 24.73
CA ILE A 159 -52.11 -15.13 24.97
C ILE A 159 -52.05 -15.56 26.43
N HIS A 160 -53.08 -15.18 27.20
CA HIS A 160 -53.23 -15.58 28.59
C HIS A 160 -53.86 -16.98 28.66
N LEU A 161 -53.32 -17.83 29.52
CA LEU A 161 -53.76 -19.20 29.77
C LEU A 161 -54.55 -19.26 31.08
N ASP A 162 -55.57 -20.11 31.12
CA ASP A 162 -56.41 -20.37 32.31
C ASP A 162 -55.71 -21.20 33.40
N ALA A 163 -54.46 -21.61 33.18
CA ALA A 163 -53.65 -22.37 34.10
C ALA A 163 -52.15 -22.05 33.92
N PRO A 164 -51.32 -22.26 34.95
CA PRO A 164 -49.88 -22.01 34.86
C PRO A 164 -49.17 -23.00 33.92
N LEU A 165 -47.96 -22.64 33.49
CA LEU A 165 -47.06 -23.52 32.75
C LEU A 165 -46.14 -24.30 33.68
N LEU A 166 -45.97 -25.61 33.43
CA LEU A 166 -45.01 -26.43 34.16
C LEU A 166 -43.57 -26.11 33.74
N TYR A 167 -43.36 -25.84 32.45
CA TYR A 167 -42.07 -25.45 31.88
C TYR A 167 -42.18 -24.08 31.21
N SER A 168 -41.21 -23.20 31.46
CA SER A 168 -41.17 -21.87 30.86
C SER A 168 -40.98 -21.96 29.34
N PHE A 169 -41.75 -21.19 28.58
CA PHE A 169 -41.64 -21.10 27.14
C PHE A 169 -41.09 -19.73 26.71
N SER A 170 -40.07 -19.72 25.85
CA SER A 170 -39.49 -18.51 25.28
C SER A 170 -39.47 -18.57 23.75
N PRO A 171 -40.26 -17.73 23.05
CA PRO A 171 -40.24 -17.66 21.59
C PRO A 171 -38.86 -17.33 21.02
N ASN A 172 -38.09 -16.50 21.73
CA ASN A 172 -36.75 -16.11 21.29
C ASN A 172 -35.80 -17.30 21.31
N LYS A 173 -35.86 -18.12 22.37
CA LYS A 173 -35.03 -19.33 22.49
C LYS A 173 -35.34 -20.31 21.34
N VAL A 174 -36.63 -20.52 21.07
CA VAL A 174 -37.09 -21.38 19.96
C VAL A 174 -36.62 -20.85 18.60
N LEU A 175 -36.79 -19.55 18.35
CA LEU A 175 -36.35 -18.93 17.11
C LEU A 175 -34.83 -19.02 16.93
N GLU A 176 -34.05 -18.86 18.00
CA GLU A 176 -32.59 -18.97 17.96
C GLU A 176 -32.12 -20.39 17.61
N THR A 177 -32.73 -21.42 18.20
CA THR A 177 -32.41 -22.82 17.85
C THR A 177 -32.69 -23.09 16.37
N VAL A 178 -33.84 -22.61 15.86
CA VAL A 178 -34.19 -22.75 14.44
C VAL A 178 -33.22 -21.98 13.54
N MET A 179 -32.87 -20.74 13.90
CA MET A 179 -31.92 -19.91 13.14
C MET A 179 -30.53 -20.54 13.09
N SER A 180 -30.05 -21.11 14.20
CA SER A 180 -28.75 -21.80 14.25
C SER A 180 -28.71 -23.01 13.30
N LEU A 181 -29.80 -23.78 13.22
CA LEU A 181 -29.90 -24.89 12.27
C LEU A 181 -29.95 -24.39 10.82
N MET A 182 -30.69 -23.30 10.56
CA MET A 182 -30.78 -22.71 9.22
C MET A 182 -29.44 -22.17 8.72
N GLU A 183 -28.66 -21.54 9.59
CA GLU A 183 -27.33 -21.02 9.27
C GLU A 183 -26.32 -22.16 9.06
N SER A 184 -26.31 -23.17 9.92
CA SER A 184 -25.36 -24.29 9.82
C SER A 184 -25.62 -25.17 8.58
N ARG A 185 -26.88 -25.58 8.37
CA ARG A 185 -27.28 -26.54 7.32
C ARG A 185 -27.51 -25.89 5.95
N TYR A 186 -28.20 -24.75 5.91
CA TYR A 186 -28.62 -24.12 4.65
C TYR A 186 -27.86 -22.83 4.32
N LYS A 187 -26.94 -22.37 5.19
CA LYS A 187 -26.17 -21.12 5.04
C LYS A 187 -27.03 -19.86 4.92
N ILE A 188 -28.26 -19.92 5.43
CA ILE A 188 -29.18 -18.79 5.48
C ILE A 188 -28.77 -17.89 6.65
N LYS A 189 -28.51 -16.61 6.39
CA LYS A 189 -28.15 -15.67 7.45
C LYS A 189 -29.37 -15.27 8.28
N ARG A 190 -29.13 -14.95 9.55
CA ARG A 190 -30.17 -14.47 10.50
C ARG A 190 -30.99 -13.30 9.96
N GLU A 191 -30.35 -12.40 9.23
CA GLU A 191 -30.97 -11.20 8.64
C GLU A 191 -31.98 -11.51 7.53
N ASP A 192 -31.91 -12.69 6.91
CA ASP A 192 -32.80 -13.10 5.83
C ASP A 192 -34.09 -13.76 6.36
N VAL A 193 -34.17 -14.06 7.66
CA VAL A 193 -35.26 -14.86 8.25
C VAL A 193 -36.17 -13.98 9.10
N PHE A 194 -37.46 -13.99 8.78
CA PHE A 194 -38.51 -13.28 9.49
C PHE A 194 -39.57 -14.27 9.98
N LEU A 195 -40.00 -14.13 11.22
CA LEU A 195 -41.07 -14.94 11.80
C LEU A 195 -42.43 -14.40 11.37
N GLU A 196 -43.17 -15.17 10.56
CA GLU A 196 -44.54 -14.85 10.16
C GLU A 196 -45.58 -15.49 11.09
N GLY A 197 -45.25 -16.59 11.75
CA GLY A 197 -46.18 -17.21 12.68
C GLY A 197 -45.52 -18.20 13.61
N LEU A 198 -46.03 -18.26 14.84
CA LEU A 198 -45.63 -19.24 15.86
C LEU A 198 -46.89 -19.86 16.46
N VAL A 199 -47.09 -21.15 16.22
CA VAL A 199 -48.13 -21.95 16.87
C VAL A 199 -47.46 -22.78 17.97
N VAL A 200 -47.99 -22.72 19.18
CA VAL A 200 -47.48 -23.51 20.31
C VAL A 200 -48.52 -24.54 20.71
N GLU A 201 -48.13 -25.81 20.70
CA GLU A 201 -48.96 -26.92 21.15
C GLU A 201 -48.68 -27.23 22.63
N LEU A 202 -49.72 -27.17 23.45
CA LEU A 202 -49.69 -27.44 24.88
C LEU A 202 -50.48 -28.71 25.21
N SER A 203 -49.98 -29.53 26.12
CA SER A 203 -50.78 -30.58 26.78
C SER A 203 -51.25 -30.10 28.14
N ALA A 204 -52.51 -30.34 28.46
CA ALA A 204 -53.02 -30.19 29.81
C ALA A 204 -52.64 -31.41 30.66
N GLY A 205 -52.10 -31.16 31.85
CA GLY A 205 -51.84 -32.14 32.89
C GLY A 205 -52.33 -31.64 34.25
N TYR A 206 -52.05 -32.42 35.29
CA TYR A 206 -52.46 -32.11 36.66
C TYR A 206 -51.32 -32.28 37.66
N ILE A 207 -51.13 -31.30 38.51
CA ILE A 207 -50.34 -31.41 39.75
C ILE A 207 -51.31 -31.81 40.86
N ILE A 208 -51.03 -32.90 41.56
CA ILE A 208 -51.88 -33.43 42.62
C ILE A 208 -51.05 -33.59 43.89
N SER A 209 -51.40 -32.85 44.94
CA SER A 209 -50.79 -33.03 46.27
C SER A 209 -51.47 -34.20 46.96
N TRP A 210 -50.69 -35.15 47.47
CA TRP A 210 -51.22 -36.38 48.06
C TRP A 210 -50.46 -36.79 49.32
N SER A 211 -51.10 -37.60 50.15
CA SER A 211 -50.49 -38.27 51.29
C SER A 211 -50.95 -39.72 51.38
N ALA A 212 -50.14 -40.56 52.00
CA ALA A 212 -50.43 -41.97 52.20
C ALA A 212 -50.34 -42.33 53.69
N THR A 213 -51.30 -43.12 54.16
CA THR A 213 -51.34 -43.59 55.55
C THR A 213 -51.17 -45.10 55.63
N LYS A 214 -50.44 -45.60 56.63
CA LYS A 214 -50.34 -47.03 56.94
C LYS A 214 -50.63 -47.22 58.42
N ASP A 215 -51.54 -48.15 58.73
CA ASP A 215 -51.97 -48.44 60.10
C ASP A 215 -52.48 -47.21 60.89
N GLY A 216 -53.06 -46.23 60.18
CA GLY A 216 -53.65 -45.03 60.77
C GLY A 216 -52.71 -43.82 60.91
N GLU A 217 -51.41 -43.98 60.63
CA GLU A 217 -50.43 -42.89 60.67
C GLU A 217 -49.99 -42.45 59.26
N GLU A 218 -49.76 -41.15 59.07
CA GLU A 218 -49.27 -40.57 57.80
C GLU A 218 -47.81 -40.98 57.58
N VAL A 219 -47.56 -41.72 56.50
CA VAL A 219 -46.24 -42.29 56.18
C VAL A 219 -45.44 -41.37 55.28
N ILE A 220 -46.10 -40.73 54.32
CA ILE A 220 -45.46 -39.89 53.31
C ILE A 220 -46.45 -38.89 52.72
N LYS A 221 -45.95 -37.70 52.38
CA LYS A 221 -46.67 -36.65 51.68
C LYS A 221 -45.79 -36.10 50.56
N ASP A 222 -46.35 -35.93 49.37
CA ASP A 222 -45.64 -35.41 48.21
C ASP A 222 -46.63 -34.83 47.19
N GLU A 223 -46.09 -34.30 46.10
CA GLU A 223 -46.81 -33.90 44.91
C GLU A 223 -46.56 -34.90 43.79
N ALA A 224 -47.55 -35.05 42.92
CA ALA A 224 -47.46 -35.85 41.72
C ALA A 224 -47.82 -35.02 40.49
N ILE A 225 -47.24 -35.36 39.34
CA ILE A 225 -47.60 -34.82 38.04
C ILE A 225 -48.23 -35.93 37.21
N VAL A 226 -49.40 -35.67 36.67
CA VAL A 226 -50.12 -36.57 35.77
C VAL A 226 -50.28 -35.90 34.42
N LEU A 227 -49.53 -36.35 33.43
CA LEU A 227 -49.56 -35.82 32.06
C LEU A 227 -50.39 -36.69 31.11
N SER A 228 -50.47 -38.00 31.37
CA SER A 228 -51.37 -38.93 30.67
C SER A 228 -51.64 -40.17 31.55
N LYS A 229 -52.38 -41.17 31.05
CA LYS A 229 -52.63 -42.42 31.80
C LYS A 229 -51.34 -43.21 32.05
N ASP A 230 -50.40 -43.12 31.12
CA ASP A 230 -49.13 -43.85 31.14
C ASP A 230 -47.96 -42.98 31.66
N ASP A 231 -48.14 -41.66 31.70
CA ASP A 231 -47.13 -40.68 32.11
C ASP A 231 -47.54 -40.02 33.44
N VAL A 232 -47.19 -40.72 34.53
CA VAL A 232 -47.44 -40.33 35.91
C VAL A 232 -46.11 -40.29 36.66
N ILE A 233 -45.77 -39.13 37.21
CA ILE A 233 -44.63 -38.91 38.10
C ILE A 233 -45.19 -38.81 39.53
N PRO A 234 -45.12 -39.89 40.32
CA PRO A 234 -45.84 -39.97 41.60
C PRO A 234 -45.18 -39.20 42.75
N LEU A 235 -43.85 -39.01 42.71
CA LEU A 235 -43.07 -38.39 43.78
C LEU A 235 -42.19 -37.28 43.17
N VAL A 236 -42.68 -36.05 43.17
CA VAL A 236 -41.98 -34.88 42.64
C VAL A 236 -40.71 -34.57 43.44
N SER A 237 -40.71 -34.79 44.75
CA SER A 237 -39.56 -34.55 45.65
C SER A 237 -38.28 -35.30 45.26
N ARG A 238 -38.39 -36.37 44.45
CA ARG A 238 -37.24 -37.13 43.96
C ARG A 238 -36.42 -36.38 42.89
N ASP A 239 -36.99 -35.35 42.28
CA ASP A 239 -36.32 -34.51 41.28
C ASP A 239 -36.39 -33.04 41.72
N GLY A 240 -35.28 -32.53 42.26
CA GLY A 240 -35.19 -31.16 42.77
C GLY A 240 -35.37 -30.07 41.69
N GLU A 241 -35.20 -30.37 40.40
CA GLU A 241 -35.51 -29.42 39.33
C GLU A 241 -37.03 -29.39 39.06
N LEU A 242 -37.66 -30.57 39.06
CA LEU A 242 -39.11 -30.70 38.91
C LEU A 242 -39.86 -30.11 40.10
N GLU A 243 -39.38 -30.33 41.32
CA GLU A 243 -39.94 -29.78 42.55
C GLU A 243 -39.99 -28.25 42.52
N ARG A 244 -38.94 -27.59 42.03
CA ARG A 244 -38.91 -26.12 41.85
C ARG A 244 -39.94 -25.65 40.82
N LYS A 245 -40.10 -26.38 39.70
CA LYS A 245 -41.06 -26.06 38.65
C LYS A 245 -42.50 -26.25 39.13
N VAL A 246 -42.77 -27.33 39.86
CA VAL A 246 -44.06 -27.62 40.49
C VAL A 246 -44.40 -26.58 41.55
N SER A 247 -43.47 -26.29 42.47
CA SER A 247 -43.64 -25.25 43.49
C SER A 247 -43.97 -23.89 42.87
N LYS A 248 -43.27 -23.50 41.81
CA LYS A 248 -43.55 -22.27 41.07
C LYS A 248 -44.95 -22.29 40.42
N ALA A 249 -45.29 -23.38 39.73
CA ALA A 249 -46.62 -23.55 39.14
C ALA A 249 -47.74 -23.62 40.20
N LEU A 250 -47.44 -24.03 41.43
CA LEU A 250 -48.38 -24.01 42.58
C LEU A 250 -48.53 -22.60 43.20
N LEU A 251 -47.62 -21.67 42.95
CA LEU A 251 -47.76 -20.26 43.35
C LEU A 251 -48.48 -19.40 42.29
N GLU A 252 -48.35 -19.72 41.01
CA GLU A 252 -48.92 -18.93 39.90
C GLU A 252 -50.35 -19.35 39.54
N SER A 253 -51.30 -18.42 39.50
CA SER A 253 -52.71 -18.69 39.09
C SER A 253 -52.90 -18.85 37.59
N GLU A 254 -52.08 -18.17 36.81
CA GLU A 254 -52.20 -18.07 35.36
C GLU A 254 -50.81 -17.90 34.74
N SER A 255 -50.72 -18.05 33.42
CA SER A 255 -49.49 -17.83 32.67
C SER A 255 -49.80 -17.16 31.34
N ALA A 256 -48.81 -16.48 30.76
CA ALA A 256 -48.95 -15.84 29.46
C ALA A 256 -47.86 -16.34 28.49
N ILE A 257 -48.28 -16.66 27.26
CA ILE A 257 -47.38 -17.06 26.18
C ILE A 257 -47.43 -16.02 25.08
N LYS A 258 -46.26 -15.66 24.54
CA LYS A 258 -46.16 -14.90 23.30
C LYS A 258 -46.18 -15.85 22.10
N ALA A 259 -47.28 -15.91 21.38
CA ALA A 259 -47.44 -16.76 20.19
C ALA A 259 -48.45 -16.14 19.20
N SER A 260 -48.48 -16.63 17.96
CA SER A 260 -49.53 -16.28 17.01
C SER A 260 -50.81 -17.06 17.30
N LYS A 261 -50.69 -18.32 17.74
CA LYS A 261 -51.79 -19.20 18.14
C LYS A 261 -51.30 -20.19 19.19
N VAL A 262 -52.19 -20.59 20.10
CA VAL A 262 -51.96 -21.69 21.04
C VAL A 262 -52.98 -22.78 20.76
N GLU A 263 -52.55 -24.03 20.71
CA GLU A 263 -53.40 -25.20 20.57
C GLU A 263 -53.23 -26.09 21.81
N THR A 264 -54.34 -26.46 22.44
CA THR A 264 -54.32 -27.24 23.69
C THR A 264 -54.89 -28.62 23.46
N ALA A 265 -54.12 -29.66 23.77
CA ALA A 265 -54.59 -31.04 23.85
C ALA A 265 -54.82 -31.43 25.32
N SER A 266 -55.93 -32.13 25.60
CA SER A 266 -56.22 -32.68 26.93
C SER A 266 -56.15 -34.20 26.88
N PRO A 267 -54.95 -34.79 27.02
CA PRO A 267 -54.72 -36.23 26.90
C PRO A 267 -55.36 -37.06 28.03
N ILE A 268 -55.69 -36.43 29.15
CA ILE A 268 -56.34 -37.07 30.29
C ILE A 268 -57.32 -36.10 30.96
N SER A 269 -58.48 -36.60 31.36
CA SER A 269 -59.43 -35.82 32.16
C SER A 269 -59.02 -35.76 33.63
N GLN A 270 -59.58 -34.80 34.36
CA GLN A 270 -59.29 -34.62 35.78
C GLN A 270 -59.61 -35.87 36.63
N SER A 271 -60.69 -36.59 36.31
CA SER A 271 -61.09 -37.81 37.03
C SER A 271 -60.17 -38.99 36.68
N GLU A 272 -59.78 -39.11 35.42
CA GLU A 272 -58.84 -40.15 34.99
C GLU A 272 -57.45 -39.94 35.60
N ALA A 273 -57.01 -38.69 35.79
CA ALA A 273 -55.73 -38.39 36.43
C ALA A 273 -55.68 -38.85 37.89
N VAL A 274 -56.79 -38.71 38.63
CA VAL A 274 -56.92 -39.21 40.00
C VAL A 274 -56.79 -40.74 40.04
N VAL A 275 -57.47 -41.43 39.13
CA VAL A 275 -57.43 -42.90 39.05
C VAL A 275 -56.04 -43.39 38.66
N ALA A 276 -55.42 -42.78 37.64
CA ALA A 276 -54.08 -43.12 37.18
C ALA A 276 -53.04 -42.94 38.30
N LEU A 277 -53.11 -41.83 39.04
CA LEU A 277 -52.21 -41.58 40.16
C LEU A 277 -52.39 -42.60 41.29
N LYS A 278 -53.63 -42.86 41.73
CA LYS A 278 -53.90 -43.83 42.80
C LYS A 278 -53.44 -45.24 42.42
N LEU A 279 -53.65 -45.65 41.17
CA LEU A 279 -53.14 -46.93 40.66
C LEU A 279 -51.61 -47.00 40.73
N LYS A 280 -50.92 -45.94 40.26
CA LYS A 280 -49.45 -45.88 40.25
C LYS A 280 -48.86 -45.88 41.66
N LEU A 281 -49.40 -45.06 42.56
CA LEU A 281 -48.94 -44.96 43.95
C LEU A 281 -49.22 -46.23 44.75
N ALA A 282 -50.37 -46.88 44.55
CA ALA A 282 -50.69 -48.14 45.23
C ALA A 282 -49.70 -49.25 44.84
N ASP A 283 -49.32 -49.31 43.57
CA ASP A 283 -48.31 -50.26 43.10
C ASP A 283 -46.90 -49.92 43.60
N GLU A 284 -46.49 -48.64 43.57
CA GLU A 284 -45.14 -48.22 43.97
C GLU A 284 -44.91 -48.30 45.49
N LEU A 285 -45.90 -47.90 46.29
CA LEU A 285 -45.81 -47.90 47.76
C LEU A 285 -46.33 -49.19 48.39
N LYS A 286 -46.90 -50.10 47.60
CA LYS A 286 -47.51 -51.37 48.05
C LYS A 286 -48.57 -51.18 49.16
N ILE A 287 -49.43 -50.19 48.99
CA ILE A 287 -50.55 -49.89 49.90
C ILE A 287 -51.89 -49.86 49.14
N PRO A 288 -53.03 -50.16 49.79
CA PRO A 288 -54.34 -50.05 49.16
C PRO A 288 -54.65 -48.61 48.70
N GLN A 289 -55.33 -48.46 47.56
CA GLN A 289 -55.74 -47.14 47.04
C GLN A 289 -56.64 -46.32 47.99
N THR A 290 -57.33 -47.00 48.91
CA THR A 290 -58.14 -46.40 49.97
C THR A 290 -57.31 -45.60 50.97
N ASN A 291 -56.02 -45.94 51.10
CA ASN A 291 -55.10 -45.33 52.05
C ASN A 291 -54.30 -44.17 51.44
N ILE A 292 -54.62 -43.77 50.20
CA ILE A 292 -54.03 -42.64 49.50
C ILE A 292 -55.07 -41.51 49.49
N TYR A 293 -54.72 -40.38 50.10
CA TYR A 293 -55.54 -39.20 50.20
C TYR A 293 -55.00 -38.10 49.29
N LEU A 294 -55.87 -37.47 48.52
CA LEU A 294 -55.52 -36.37 47.63
C LEU A 294 -56.01 -35.07 48.28
N SER A 295 -55.10 -34.15 48.56
CA SER A 295 -55.39 -32.90 49.29
C SER A 295 -55.67 -31.73 48.35
N SER A 296 -55.00 -31.68 47.21
CA SER A 296 -55.17 -30.61 46.22
C SER A 296 -54.99 -31.16 44.80
N ARG A 297 -55.60 -30.48 43.83
CA ARG A 297 -55.43 -30.77 42.41
C ARG A 297 -55.42 -29.47 41.62
N ARG A 298 -54.42 -29.29 40.77
CA ARG A 298 -54.25 -28.10 39.95
C ARG A 298 -54.00 -28.48 38.51
N ARG A 299 -54.70 -27.84 37.57
CA ARG A 299 -54.40 -27.97 36.13
C ARG A 299 -53.10 -27.23 35.82
N VAL A 300 -52.29 -27.80 34.95
CA VAL A 300 -51.05 -27.17 34.45
C VAL A 300 -50.92 -27.44 32.95
N TYR A 301 -50.29 -26.53 32.21
CA TYR A 301 -49.95 -26.75 30.80
C TYR A 301 -48.47 -27.10 30.62
N VAL A 302 -48.22 -28.05 29.74
CA VAL A 302 -46.88 -28.48 29.31
C VAL A 302 -46.68 -28.14 27.85
N PRO A 303 -45.73 -27.25 27.49
CA PRO A 303 -45.36 -27.04 26.10
C PRO A 303 -44.77 -28.30 25.48
N ASN A 304 -45.34 -28.78 24.37
CA ASN A 304 -44.84 -29.96 23.66
C ASN A 304 -44.12 -29.59 22.38
N LYS A 305 -44.72 -28.74 21.54
CA LYS A 305 -44.19 -28.41 20.22
C LYS A 305 -44.37 -26.93 19.90
N ALA A 306 -43.45 -26.41 19.09
CA ALA A 306 -43.56 -25.10 18.47
C ALA A 306 -43.45 -25.24 16.94
N LEU A 307 -44.47 -24.76 16.23
CA LEU A 307 -44.51 -24.74 14.77
C LEU A 307 -44.32 -23.30 14.28
N LEU A 308 -43.24 -23.06 13.54
CA LEU A 308 -42.86 -21.76 13.02
C LEU A 308 -43.15 -21.70 11.52
N LYS A 309 -43.74 -20.58 11.10
CA LYS A 309 -43.81 -20.14 9.71
C LYS A 309 -42.81 -19.01 9.53
N LEU A 310 -41.85 -19.20 8.64
CA LEU A 310 -40.74 -18.30 8.43
C LEU A 310 -40.75 -17.79 6.99
N LYS A 311 -40.54 -16.50 6.82
CA LYS A 311 -40.20 -15.89 5.54
C LYS A 311 -38.69 -15.81 5.44
N VAL A 312 -38.12 -16.32 4.36
CA VAL A 312 -36.68 -16.42 4.12
C VAL A 312 -36.36 -15.65 2.84
N GLY A 313 -36.04 -14.37 2.97
CA GLY A 313 -35.97 -13.44 1.84
C GLY A 313 -37.30 -13.40 1.08
N ILE A 314 -37.30 -13.93 -0.14
CA ILE A 314 -38.52 -14.06 -0.98
C ILE A 314 -39.17 -15.46 -0.94
N ASN A 315 -38.59 -16.38 -0.17
CA ASN A 315 -39.04 -17.76 -0.01
C ASN A 315 -39.74 -17.97 1.34
N PHE A 316 -40.29 -19.16 1.57
CA PHE A 316 -40.94 -19.54 2.81
C PHE A 316 -40.38 -20.86 3.34
N ALA A 317 -40.31 -20.97 4.67
CA ALA A 317 -39.89 -22.16 5.37
C ALA A 317 -40.84 -22.47 6.53
N LYS A 318 -40.91 -23.75 6.90
CA LYS A 318 -41.59 -24.21 8.10
C LYS A 318 -40.57 -24.85 9.03
N ALA A 319 -40.69 -24.60 10.32
CA ALA A 319 -39.89 -25.29 11.31
C ALA A 319 -40.78 -25.90 12.39
N GLU A 320 -40.43 -27.08 12.85
CA GLU A 320 -41.02 -27.77 13.98
C GLU A 320 -39.95 -27.97 15.04
N VAL A 321 -40.23 -27.53 16.27
CA VAL A 321 -39.36 -27.72 17.42
C VAL A 321 -40.12 -28.55 18.45
N ASP A 322 -39.58 -29.70 18.80
CA ASP A 322 -40.04 -30.50 19.93
C ASP A 322 -39.46 -29.90 21.22
N LEU A 323 -40.31 -29.35 22.08
CA LEU A 323 -39.92 -28.61 23.27
C LEU A 323 -39.53 -29.52 24.45
N LYS A 324 -39.74 -30.84 24.33
CA LYS A 324 -39.33 -31.83 25.33
C LYS A 324 -37.91 -32.33 25.07
N THR A 325 -37.59 -32.55 23.80
CA THR A 325 -36.31 -33.11 23.34
C THR A 325 -35.34 -32.06 22.80
N ASP A 326 -35.81 -30.82 22.58
CA ASP A 326 -35.12 -29.74 21.86
C ASP A 326 -34.76 -30.10 20.39
N ASP A 327 -35.40 -31.14 19.82
CA ASP A 327 -35.21 -31.56 18.43
C ASP A 327 -35.84 -30.56 17.45
N VAL A 328 -35.08 -30.15 16.43
CA VAL A 328 -35.53 -29.17 15.43
C VAL A 328 -35.54 -29.77 14.03
N LYS A 329 -36.68 -29.61 13.35
CA LYS A 329 -36.86 -29.95 11.93
C LYS A 329 -37.19 -28.69 11.15
N VAL A 330 -36.45 -28.43 10.08
CA VAL A 330 -36.70 -27.30 9.17
C VAL A 330 -36.95 -27.84 7.77
N ASP A 331 -38.12 -27.51 7.24
CA ASP A 331 -38.55 -27.79 5.88
C ASP A 331 -38.48 -26.51 5.04
N ILE A 332 -37.57 -26.51 4.08
CA ILE A 332 -37.37 -25.42 3.12
C ILE A 332 -36.89 -26.01 1.79
N ALA A 333 -37.62 -25.71 0.72
CA ALA A 333 -37.22 -26.06 -0.64
C ALA A 333 -36.39 -24.93 -1.27
N PRO A 334 -35.39 -25.25 -2.12
CA PRO A 334 -34.72 -24.24 -2.92
C PRO A 334 -35.71 -23.52 -3.83
N LEU A 335 -35.44 -22.25 -4.14
CA LEU A 335 -36.25 -21.52 -5.12
C LEU A 335 -36.12 -22.16 -6.50
N PRO A 336 -37.20 -22.18 -7.32
CA PRO A 336 -37.13 -22.63 -8.70
C PRO A 336 -36.07 -21.85 -9.49
N ARG A 337 -35.36 -22.55 -10.37
CA ARG A 337 -34.28 -21.96 -11.17
C ARG A 337 -34.79 -20.81 -12.03
N GLU A 338 -36.00 -20.90 -12.57
CA GLU A 338 -36.63 -19.84 -13.37
C GLU A 338 -36.76 -18.54 -12.58
N LYS A 339 -37.15 -18.64 -11.30
CA LYS A 339 -37.32 -17.48 -10.42
C LYS A 339 -35.99 -16.85 -10.03
N LEU A 340 -34.94 -17.66 -9.82
CA LEU A 340 -33.58 -17.15 -9.57
C LEU A 340 -33.01 -16.44 -10.82
N VAL A 341 -33.29 -16.96 -12.02
CA VAL A 341 -32.94 -16.32 -13.29
C VAL A 341 -33.69 -15.00 -13.47
N GLU A 342 -34.96 -14.94 -13.13
CA GLU A 342 -35.76 -13.71 -13.18
C GLU A 342 -35.17 -12.61 -12.29
N ILE A 343 -34.81 -12.93 -11.04
CA ILE A 343 -34.14 -11.99 -10.12
C ILE A 343 -32.83 -11.46 -10.72
N ALA A 344 -32.02 -12.32 -11.31
CA ALA A 344 -30.77 -11.90 -11.95
C ALA A 344 -31.02 -11.00 -13.18
N LYS A 345 -32.09 -11.26 -13.96
CA LYS A 345 -32.49 -10.41 -15.09
C LYS A 345 -32.93 -9.02 -14.63
N GLU A 346 -33.78 -8.96 -13.62
CA GLU A 346 -34.25 -7.70 -13.04
C GLU A 346 -33.08 -6.90 -12.44
N GLU A 347 -32.19 -7.57 -11.70
CA GLU A 347 -31.02 -6.93 -11.13
C GLU A 347 -30.06 -6.41 -12.21
N CYS A 348 -29.82 -7.18 -13.27
CA CYS A 348 -29.03 -6.73 -14.42
C CYS A 348 -29.62 -5.44 -15.04
N LYS A 349 -30.94 -5.41 -15.24
CA LYS A 349 -31.65 -4.25 -15.78
C LYS A 349 -31.57 -3.04 -14.85
N ASN A 350 -31.71 -3.24 -13.54
CA ASN A 350 -31.65 -2.16 -12.56
C ASN A 350 -30.23 -1.60 -12.40
N ALA A 351 -29.20 -2.45 -12.41
CA ALA A 351 -27.82 -2.05 -12.20
C ALA A 351 -27.14 -1.48 -13.45
N LEU A 352 -27.42 -2.05 -14.63
CA LEU A 352 -26.72 -1.72 -15.88
C LEU A 352 -27.61 -0.97 -16.89
N GLY A 353 -28.91 -0.84 -16.63
CA GLY A 353 -29.88 -0.26 -17.56
C GLY A 353 -30.15 -1.10 -18.81
N GLU A 354 -29.64 -2.33 -18.86
CA GLU A 354 -29.67 -3.21 -20.04
C GLU A 354 -30.32 -4.55 -19.73
N SER A 355 -30.92 -5.16 -20.76
CA SER A 355 -31.43 -6.53 -20.66
C SER A 355 -30.34 -7.53 -21.08
N PRO A 356 -30.23 -8.68 -20.41
CA PRO A 356 -29.29 -9.72 -20.79
C PRO A 356 -29.69 -10.41 -22.09
N GLU A 357 -28.71 -10.66 -22.95
CA GLU A 357 -28.87 -11.36 -24.24
C GLU A 357 -28.65 -12.87 -24.07
N GLU A 358 -27.64 -13.24 -23.28
CA GLU A 358 -27.28 -14.62 -22.99
C GLU A 358 -27.05 -14.82 -21.50
N LEU A 359 -27.45 -16.00 -21.00
CA LEU A 359 -27.31 -16.40 -19.61
C LEU A 359 -26.79 -17.83 -19.50
N SER A 360 -25.83 -18.01 -18.61
CA SER A 360 -25.33 -19.28 -18.11
C SER A 360 -25.60 -19.37 -16.62
N VAL A 361 -25.90 -20.57 -16.15
CA VAL A 361 -26.22 -20.80 -14.73
C VAL A 361 -25.33 -21.92 -14.22
N GLU A 362 -24.64 -21.66 -13.12
CA GLU A 362 -23.77 -22.59 -12.45
C GLU A 362 -24.21 -22.71 -10.97
N GLU A 363 -24.46 -23.93 -10.50
CA GLU A 363 -24.85 -24.19 -9.12
C GLU A 363 -23.64 -24.64 -8.29
N LYS A 364 -23.42 -23.96 -7.16
CA LYS A 364 -22.32 -24.22 -6.21
C LYS A 364 -22.86 -24.28 -4.79
N GLY A 365 -23.43 -25.44 -4.42
CA GLY A 365 -23.98 -25.68 -3.08
C GLY A 365 -25.19 -24.77 -2.81
N PRO A 366 -25.18 -23.94 -1.73
CA PRO A 366 -26.28 -23.03 -1.40
C PRO A 366 -26.28 -21.74 -2.24
N VAL A 367 -25.38 -21.62 -3.21
CA VAL A 367 -25.22 -20.44 -4.07
C VAL A 367 -25.39 -20.84 -5.53
N ILE A 368 -26.15 -20.05 -6.28
CA ILE A 368 -26.23 -20.13 -7.74
C ILE A 368 -25.55 -18.91 -8.34
N ILE A 369 -24.73 -19.11 -9.35
CA ILE A 369 -24.04 -18.05 -10.09
C ILE A 369 -24.69 -17.96 -11.46
N ILE A 370 -25.27 -16.80 -11.75
CA ILE A 370 -25.90 -16.50 -13.03
C ILE A 370 -25.00 -15.49 -13.73
N SER A 371 -24.27 -15.98 -14.72
CA SER A 371 -23.37 -15.16 -15.54
C SER A 371 -23.98 -14.95 -16.92
N GLY A 372 -23.74 -13.79 -17.51
CA GLY A 372 -24.31 -13.46 -18.80
C GLY A 372 -23.63 -12.27 -19.45
N GLN A 373 -24.19 -11.89 -20.60
CA GLN A 373 -23.77 -10.70 -21.30
C GLN A 373 -24.96 -9.86 -21.75
N THR A 374 -24.75 -8.55 -21.75
CA THR A 374 -25.60 -7.57 -22.40
C THR A 374 -24.87 -7.04 -23.63
N LYS A 375 -25.50 -6.10 -24.34
CA LYS A 375 -24.87 -5.39 -25.45
C LYS A 375 -23.53 -4.78 -25.06
N ARG A 376 -23.44 -4.12 -23.89
CA ARG A 376 -22.22 -3.45 -23.44
C ARG A 376 -21.44 -4.16 -22.34
N PHE A 377 -22.05 -5.06 -21.57
CA PHE A 377 -21.42 -5.60 -20.36
C PHE A 377 -21.32 -7.14 -20.37
N VAL A 378 -20.36 -7.67 -19.64
CA VAL A 378 -20.36 -9.04 -19.12
C VAL A 378 -20.65 -8.94 -17.63
N PHE A 379 -21.53 -9.78 -17.09
CA PHE A 379 -21.90 -9.72 -15.68
C PHE A 379 -22.04 -11.10 -15.05
N GLY A 380 -21.97 -11.14 -13.73
CA GLY A 380 -22.18 -12.32 -12.89
C GLY A 380 -22.88 -11.93 -11.59
N ILE A 381 -23.99 -12.59 -11.30
CA ILE A 381 -24.79 -12.38 -10.10
C ILE A 381 -24.82 -13.69 -9.31
N ALA A 382 -24.30 -13.66 -8.09
CA ALA A 382 -24.37 -14.78 -7.17
C ALA A 382 -25.58 -14.62 -6.25
N LEU A 383 -26.49 -15.58 -6.25
CA LEU A 383 -27.72 -15.61 -5.46
C LEU A 383 -27.69 -16.76 -4.47
N HIS A 384 -28.26 -16.55 -3.28
CA HIS A 384 -28.51 -17.63 -2.34
C HIS A 384 -29.76 -18.42 -2.76
N VAL A 385 -29.61 -19.74 -2.95
CA VAL A 385 -30.64 -20.58 -3.58
C VAL A 385 -31.94 -20.64 -2.76
N TYR A 386 -31.83 -20.57 -1.43
CA TYR A 386 -33.00 -20.66 -0.55
C TYR A 386 -33.68 -19.32 -0.27
N SER A 387 -32.95 -18.19 -0.27
CA SER A 387 -33.51 -16.88 0.11
C SER A 387 -33.74 -15.95 -1.08
N GLY A 388 -33.11 -16.22 -2.23
CA GLY A 388 -33.12 -15.35 -3.39
C GLY A 388 -32.27 -14.10 -3.21
N ARG A 389 -31.52 -13.98 -2.10
CA ARG A 389 -30.68 -12.82 -1.82
C ARG A 389 -29.47 -12.78 -2.75
N ILE A 390 -29.18 -11.59 -3.28
CA ILE A 390 -27.93 -11.32 -4.00
C ILE A 390 -26.77 -11.26 -3.02
N ILE A 391 -25.85 -12.20 -3.13
CA ILE A 391 -24.63 -12.29 -2.33
C ILE A 391 -23.54 -11.40 -2.92
N LYS A 392 -23.40 -11.43 -4.25
CA LYS A 392 -22.34 -10.70 -4.96
C LYS A 392 -22.80 -10.34 -6.36
N ARG A 393 -22.36 -9.17 -6.81
CA ARG A 393 -22.52 -8.68 -8.17
C ARG A 393 -21.13 -8.42 -8.75
N LYS A 394 -20.95 -8.75 -10.01
CA LYS A 394 -19.79 -8.34 -10.81
C LYS A 394 -20.29 -7.95 -12.18
N SER A 395 -19.81 -6.83 -12.69
CA SER A 395 -20.04 -6.38 -14.05
C SER A 395 -18.73 -5.84 -14.61
N LYS A 396 -18.56 -5.98 -15.92
CA LYS A 396 -17.40 -5.47 -16.64
C LYS A 396 -17.84 -5.00 -18.01
N LEU A 397 -17.61 -3.72 -18.29
CA LEU A 397 -17.85 -3.11 -19.59
C LEU A 397 -16.93 -3.76 -20.65
N LYS A 398 -17.50 -4.12 -21.79
CA LYS A 398 -16.79 -4.71 -22.93
C LYS A 398 -15.90 -3.65 -23.60
N ARG A 399 -14.74 -4.07 -24.09
CA ARG A 399 -13.80 -3.18 -24.79
C ARG A 399 -14.43 -2.53 -26.03
N GLU A 400 -15.22 -3.29 -26.77
CA GLU A 400 -15.95 -2.82 -27.96
C GLU A 400 -16.97 -1.75 -27.58
N ALA A 401 -17.58 -1.84 -26.39
CA ALA A 401 -18.51 -0.84 -25.90
C ALA A 401 -17.81 0.47 -25.52
N ILE A 402 -16.61 0.39 -24.93
CA ILE A 402 -15.77 1.57 -24.66
C ILE A 402 -15.43 2.29 -25.97
N PHE A 403 -14.91 1.56 -26.96
CA PHE A 403 -14.56 2.15 -28.26
C PHE A 403 -15.78 2.70 -29.01
N SER A 404 -16.93 2.03 -28.93
CA SER A 404 -18.18 2.57 -29.49
C SER A 404 -18.62 3.85 -28.80
N GLU A 405 -18.43 3.98 -27.48
CA GLU A 405 -18.75 5.21 -26.76
C GLU A 405 -17.78 6.35 -27.09
N VAL A 406 -16.48 6.05 -27.16
CA VAL A 406 -15.46 7.00 -27.59
C VAL A 406 -15.76 7.53 -29.00
N ALA A 407 -16.11 6.66 -29.94
CA ALA A 407 -16.44 7.06 -31.32
C ALA A 407 -17.69 7.95 -31.41
N LYS A 408 -18.63 7.86 -30.46
CA LYS A 408 -19.78 8.77 -30.38
C LYS A 408 -19.40 10.12 -29.79
N LEU A 409 -18.59 10.12 -28.72
CA LEU A 409 -18.16 11.34 -28.03
C LEU A 409 -17.18 12.16 -28.88
N TYR A 410 -16.30 11.47 -29.60
CA TYR A 410 -15.26 12.06 -30.45
C TYR A 410 -15.27 11.38 -31.84
N PRO A 411 -16.21 11.76 -32.73
CA PRO A 411 -16.34 11.15 -34.06
C PRO A 411 -15.12 11.30 -34.98
N GLU A 412 -14.37 12.39 -34.81
CA GLU A 412 -13.11 12.65 -35.52
C GLU A 412 -11.89 12.21 -34.70
N GLY A 413 -12.12 11.54 -33.57
CA GLY A 413 -11.09 11.13 -32.63
C GLY A 413 -10.51 9.76 -32.97
N GLU A 414 -9.20 9.61 -32.81
CA GLU A 414 -8.50 8.33 -32.93
C GLU A 414 -8.00 7.87 -31.55
N VAL A 415 -8.32 6.63 -31.16
CA VAL A 415 -7.79 6.05 -29.92
C VAL A 415 -6.31 5.73 -30.11
N VAL A 416 -5.44 6.47 -29.44
CA VAL A 416 -3.99 6.29 -29.52
C VAL A 416 -3.44 5.45 -28.36
N PHE A 417 -4.19 5.32 -27.27
CA PHE A 417 -3.81 4.50 -26.12
C PHE A 417 -5.04 3.93 -25.40
N PHE A 418 -4.89 2.71 -24.86
CA PHE A 418 -5.91 2.04 -24.05
C PHE A 418 -5.21 1.20 -22.98
N ASP A 419 -5.47 1.52 -21.70
CA ASP A 419 -5.03 0.73 -20.54
C ASP A 419 -6.24 0.25 -19.75
N GLU A 420 -6.24 -1.02 -19.37
CA GLU A 420 -7.36 -1.65 -18.67
C GLU A 420 -6.90 -2.24 -17.35
N LYS A 421 -7.50 -1.77 -16.26
CA LYS A 421 -7.30 -2.26 -14.89
C LYS A 421 -8.56 -2.99 -14.40
N GLU A 422 -8.54 -3.50 -13.17
CA GLU A 422 -9.63 -4.34 -12.65
C GLU A 422 -11.01 -3.65 -12.70
N ASN A 423 -11.09 -2.38 -12.28
CA ASN A 423 -12.36 -1.63 -12.17
C ASN A 423 -12.46 -0.41 -13.09
N ARG A 424 -11.40 -0.10 -13.85
CA ARG A 424 -11.35 1.09 -14.71
C ARG A 424 -10.57 0.85 -16.00
N ALA A 425 -10.92 1.57 -17.05
CA ALA A 425 -10.13 1.67 -18.26
C ALA A 425 -9.81 3.13 -18.58
N ILE A 426 -8.58 3.39 -19.02
CA ILE A 426 -8.12 4.71 -19.45
C ILE A 426 -7.93 4.65 -20.96
N THR A 427 -8.48 5.64 -21.66
CA THR A 427 -8.37 5.76 -23.13
C THR A 427 -7.91 7.16 -23.48
N ASP A 428 -6.86 7.25 -24.29
CA ASP A 428 -6.39 8.52 -24.84
C ASP A 428 -6.89 8.67 -26.27
N VAL A 429 -7.61 9.77 -26.53
CA VAL A 429 -8.26 10.04 -27.80
C VAL A 429 -7.62 11.26 -28.44
N MET A 430 -6.94 11.05 -29.55
CA MET A 430 -6.37 12.12 -30.38
C MET A 430 -7.49 12.80 -31.15
N THR A 431 -7.62 14.12 -30.98
CA THR A 431 -8.59 14.96 -31.70
C THR A 431 -7.87 16.10 -32.43
N PRO A 432 -8.50 16.80 -33.37
CA PRO A 432 -7.88 17.96 -34.03
C PRO A 432 -7.43 19.08 -33.07
N LYS A 433 -8.00 19.16 -31.86
CA LYS A 433 -7.66 20.18 -30.85
C LYS A 433 -6.55 19.75 -29.89
N GLY A 434 -6.30 18.46 -29.74
CA GLY A 434 -5.44 17.91 -28.68
C GLY A 434 -5.81 16.47 -28.32
N VAL A 435 -5.27 15.97 -27.22
CA VAL A 435 -5.57 14.63 -26.72
C VAL A 435 -6.50 14.71 -25.52
N VAL A 436 -7.60 13.96 -25.56
CA VAL A 436 -8.52 13.83 -24.44
C VAL A 436 -8.26 12.51 -23.74
N VAL A 437 -8.01 12.56 -22.44
CA VAL A 437 -7.89 11.35 -21.60
C VAL A 437 -9.24 11.07 -20.95
N LEU A 438 -9.79 9.89 -21.23
CA LEU A 438 -11.05 9.40 -20.69
C LEU A 438 -10.79 8.26 -19.71
N GLU A 439 -11.37 8.36 -18.52
CA GLU A 439 -11.44 7.25 -17.56
C GLU A 439 -12.86 6.70 -17.53
N PHE A 440 -12.99 5.42 -17.89
CA PHE A 440 -14.23 4.65 -17.84
C PHE A 440 -14.26 3.79 -16.57
N ASN A 441 -15.36 3.87 -15.83
CA ASN A 441 -15.67 2.91 -14.78
C ASN A 441 -16.23 1.64 -15.43
N LEU A 442 -15.54 0.50 -15.24
CA LEU A 442 -15.91 -0.75 -15.89
C LEU A 442 -17.14 -1.42 -15.26
N GLU A 443 -17.54 -1.04 -14.04
CA GLU A 443 -18.68 -1.65 -13.36
C GLU A 443 -20.01 -1.08 -13.86
N ASN A 444 -20.11 0.23 -14.05
CA ASN A 444 -21.35 0.93 -14.42
C ASN A 444 -21.32 1.59 -15.81
N GLY A 445 -20.14 1.68 -16.44
CA GLY A 445 -19.93 2.27 -17.76
C GLY A 445 -19.96 3.80 -17.81
N GLU A 446 -19.95 4.48 -16.65
CA GLU A 446 -19.76 5.92 -16.60
C GLU A 446 -18.34 6.30 -17.02
N HIS A 447 -18.18 7.50 -17.57
CA HIS A 447 -16.88 8.01 -17.98
C HIS A 447 -16.69 9.45 -17.51
N THR A 448 -15.43 9.82 -17.33
CA THR A 448 -15.03 11.19 -17.00
C THR A 448 -13.83 11.59 -17.84
N VAL A 449 -13.75 12.87 -18.19
CA VAL A 449 -12.55 13.44 -18.80
C VAL A 449 -11.57 13.78 -17.68
N THR A 450 -10.46 13.06 -17.61
CA THR A 450 -9.45 13.26 -16.55
C THR A 450 -8.44 14.33 -16.93
N ALA A 451 -8.14 14.47 -18.23
CA ALA A 451 -7.25 15.50 -18.73
C ALA A 451 -7.59 15.90 -20.18
N ASN A 452 -7.29 17.16 -20.51
CA ASN A 452 -7.20 17.65 -21.88
C ASN A 452 -5.76 18.10 -22.09
N LEU A 453 -5.07 17.43 -23.01
CA LEU A 453 -3.67 17.63 -23.31
C LEU A 453 -3.51 18.31 -24.67
N LEU A 454 -2.41 19.02 -24.85
CA LEU A 454 -2.04 19.62 -26.13
C LEU A 454 -1.77 18.54 -27.18
N HIS A 455 -1.94 18.92 -28.43
CA HIS A 455 -1.66 18.04 -29.56
C HIS A 455 -0.14 17.78 -29.66
N PRO A 456 0.34 16.54 -29.88
CA PRO A 456 1.78 16.26 -29.93
C PRO A 456 2.55 17.12 -30.93
N TYR A 457 1.93 17.49 -32.06
CA TYR A 457 2.55 18.38 -33.03
C TYR A 457 2.78 19.81 -32.50
N GLN A 458 1.92 20.31 -31.60
CA GLN A 458 2.12 21.63 -30.99
C GLN A 458 3.35 21.60 -30.09
N ILE A 459 3.47 20.58 -29.24
CA ILE A 459 4.62 20.38 -28.35
C ILE A 459 5.90 20.13 -29.18
N ALA A 460 5.82 19.31 -30.23
CA ALA A 460 6.92 19.06 -31.15
C ALA A 460 7.43 20.32 -31.85
N ASN A 461 6.52 21.21 -32.27
CA ASN A 461 6.90 22.49 -32.89
C ASN A 461 7.60 23.42 -31.88
N SER A 462 7.08 23.52 -30.66
CA SER A 462 7.72 24.29 -29.57
C SER A 462 9.12 23.75 -29.27
N ALA A 463 9.25 22.44 -29.05
CA ALA A 463 10.52 21.78 -28.77
C ALA A 463 11.51 21.92 -29.92
N LYS A 464 11.05 21.74 -31.16
CA LYS A 464 11.84 21.98 -32.37
C LYS A 464 12.42 23.40 -32.38
N SER A 465 11.59 24.42 -32.19
CA SER A 465 12.02 25.82 -32.25
C SER A 465 13.09 26.18 -31.21
N LEU A 466 13.02 25.58 -30.02
CA LEU A 466 13.97 25.78 -28.93
C LEU A 466 15.27 25.01 -29.17
N LEU A 467 15.18 23.73 -29.52
CA LEU A 467 16.31 22.79 -29.51
C LEU A 467 17.12 22.83 -30.81
N GLU A 468 16.50 23.06 -31.98
CA GLU A 468 17.24 23.23 -33.25
C GLU A 468 18.28 24.34 -33.14
N LYS A 469 17.91 25.47 -32.54
CA LYS A 469 18.81 26.61 -32.34
C LYS A 469 19.92 26.32 -31.33
N ASN A 470 19.62 25.62 -30.24
CA ASN A 470 20.56 25.36 -29.16
C ASN A 470 21.64 24.32 -29.52
N PHE A 471 21.34 23.41 -30.45
CA PHE A 471 22.22 22.31 -30.85
C PHE A 471 22.68 22.38 -32.32
N ASP A 472 22.36 23.46 -33.04
CA ASP A 472 22.66 23.65 -34.47
C ASP A 472 22.20 22.46 -35.35
N MET A 473 20.99 21.97 -35.09
CA MET A 473 20.36 20.90 -35.87
C MET A 473 19.27 21.49 -36.76
N LYS A 474 19.13 20.95 -37.98
CA LYS A 474 18.15 21.44 -38.95
C LYS A 474 17.19 20.37 -39.41
N GLY A 475 15.92 20.74 -39.49
CA GLY A 475 14.90 19.93 -40.15
C GLY A 475 14.36 18.78 -39.29
N LEU A 476 14.35 18.94 -37.97
CA LEU A 476 13.71 18.00 -37.06
C LEU A 476 12.22 17.86 -37.39
N LYS A 477 11.76 16.61 -37.44
CA LYS A 477 10.37 16.22 -37.65
C LYS A 477 9.94 15.25 -36.56
N LEU A 478 8.69 15.39 -36.12
CA LEU A 478 8.07 14.40 -35.24
C LEU A 478 7.96 13.07 -35.97
N VAL A 479 8.57 12.03 -35.42
CA VAL A 479 8.54 10.66 -35.95
C VAL A 479 7.64 9.77 -35.11
N ASP A 480 7.69 9.94 -33.79
CA ASP A 480 6.93 9.12 -32.85
C ASP A 480 6.56 9.93 -31.60
N PHE A 481 5.51 9.51 -30.91
CA PHE A 481 5.12 10.07 -29.62
C PHE A 481 4.43 9.04 -28.74
N LYS A 482 4.54 9.21 -27.43
CA LYS A 482 3.94 8.32 -26.44
C LYS A 482 3.48 9.08 -25.20
N PHE A 483 2.25 8.84 -24.76
CA PHE A 483 1.75 9.35 -23.50
C PHE A 483 2.06 8.39 -22.35
N HIS A 484 2.40 8.97 -21.20
CA HIS A 484 2.68 8.30 -19.95
C HIS A 484 1.83 8.94 -18.84
N ASP A 485 1.21 8.10 -17.99
CA ASP A 485 0.48 8.51 -16.79
C ASP A 485 -0.55 9.65 -17.01
N ALA A 486 -1.20 9.67 -18.17
CA ALA A 486 -2.22 10.66 -18.57
C ALA A 486 -1.78 12.14 -18.64
N THR A 487 -0.52 12.46 -18.35
CA THR A 487 -0.03 13.86 -18.33
C THR A 487 1.33 14.05 -18.98
N GLN A 488 2.19 13.03 -19.05
CA GLN A 488 3.52 13.16 -19.63
C GLN A 488 3.50 12.74 -21.09
N LEU A 489 4.13 13.54 -21.95
CA LEU A 489 4.30 13.23 -23.37
C LEU A 489 5.78 13.08 -23.69
N GLU A 490 6.15 11.91 -24.17
CA GLU A 490 7.44 11.63 -24.79
C GLU A 490 7.30 11.83 -26.31
N ILE A 491 8.12 12.66 -26.92
CA ILE A 491 8.19 12.84 -28.38
C ILE A 491 9.59 12.52 -28.91
N LEU A 492 9.64 11.88 -30.07
CA LEU A 492 10.87 11.62 -30.82
C LEU A 492 10.91 12.50 -32.06
N LEU A 493 11.90 13.38 -32.11
CA LEU A 493 12.20 14.23 -33.26
C LEU A 493 13.45 13.72 -33.97
N GLU A 494 13.39 13.52 -35.29
CA GLU A 494 14.57 13.10 -36.07
C GLU A 494 14.83 14.01 -37.27
N SER A 495 16.10 14.07 -37.67
CA SER A 495 16.62 14.79 -38.83
C SER A 495 17.87 14.09 -39.36
N ASN A 496 18.41 14.55 -40.49
CA ASN A 496 19.71 14.10 -40.98
C ASN A 496 20.87 14.45 -40.01
N ASP A 497 20.69 15.53 -39.23
CA ASP A 497 21.69 16.01 -38.27
C ASP A 497 21.69 15.20 -36.97
N GLY A 498 20.68 14.34 -36.73
CA GLY A 498 20.55 13.53 -35.53
C GLY A 498 19.12 13.44 -35.02
N LYS A 499 18.97 12.99 -33.77
CA LYS A 499 17.68 12.79 -33.11
C LYS A 499 17.63 13.46 -31.74
N ILE A 500 16.43 13.88 -31.36
CA ILE A 500 16.11 14.46 -30.06
C ILE A 500 14.91 13.72 -29.50
N LYS A 501 15.04 13.26 -28.26
CA LYS A 501 13.95 12.72 -27.47
C LYS A 501 13.55 13.76 -26.43
N VAL A 502 12.29 14.15 -26.36
CA VAL A 502 11.81 15.21 -25.45
C VAL A 502 10.71 14.65 -24.59
N ASN A 503 10.82 14.84 -23.28
CA ASN A 503 9.77 14.59 -22.31
C ASN A 503 9.15 15.92 -21.91
N ALA A 504 7.85 16.06 -22.09
CA ALA A 504 7.12 17.30 -21.83
C ALA A 504 5.89 17.05 -20.96
N ASP A 505 5.45 18.07 -20.24
CA ASP A 505 4.12 18.13 -19.66
C ASP A 505 3.11 18.27 -20.80
N GLY A 506 2.24 17.27 -20.97
CA GLY A 506 1.23 17.23 -22.03
C GLY A 506 0.15 18.30 -21.88
N LYS A 507 -0.06 18.87 -20.69
CA LYS A 507 -1.07 19.91 -20.43
C LYS A 507 -0.53 21.30 -20.76
N THR A 508 0.69 21.63 -20.31
CA THR A 508 1.28 22.96 -20.54
C THR A 508 2.14 23.01 -21.80
N GLY A 509 2.70 21.88 -22.22
CA GLY A 509 3.71 21.78 -23.27
C GLY A 509 5.13 22.10 -22.79
N ASP A 510 5.33 22.28 -21.49
CA ASP A 510 6.64 22.59 -20.93
C ASP A 510 7.58 21.37 -21.03
N ILE A 511 8.82 21.62 -21.46
CA ILE A 511 9.83 20.56 -21.56
C ILE A 511 10.37 20.26 -20.16
N ILE A 512 10.17 19.03 -19.71
CA ILE A 512 10.66 18.50 -18.44
C ILE A 512 12.11 18.04 -18.59
N ASP A 513 12.37 17.27 -19.65
CA ASP A 513 13.68 16.69 -19.93
C ASP A 513 13.88 16.48 -21.43
N TYR A 514 15.14 16.38 -21.87
CA TYR A 514 15.47 16.08 -23.25
C TYR A 514 16.81 15.34 -23.38
N PHE A 515 16.90 14.49 -24.40
CA PHE A 515 18.12 13.82 -24.80
C PHE A 515 18.43 14.13 -26.26
N VAL A 516 19.67 14.54 -26.54
CA VAL A 516 20.13 14.91 -27.88
C VAL A 516 21.25 13.98 -28.33
N GLU A 517 21.13 13.48 -29.56
CA GLU A 517 22.19 12.74 -30.22
C GLU A 517 22.37 13.22 -31.66
N ILE A 518 23.47 13.93 -31.93
CA ILE A 518 23.86 14.33 -33.28
C ILE A 518 24.28 13.11 -34.09
N SER A 519 24.07 13.15 -35.41
CA SER A 519 24.46 12.11 -36.33
C SER A 519 25.98 12.06 -36.53
N PRO A 520 26.54 10.91 -36.96
CA PRO A 520 27.97 10.85 -37.32
C PRO A 520 28.38 11.85 -38.41
N GLN A 521 27.46 12.24 -39.30
CA GLN A 521 27.73 13.25 -40.33
C GLN A 521 27.86 14.64 -39.71
N LYS A 522 26.94 15.01 -38.81
CA LYS A 522 27.01 16.29 -38.09
C LYS A 522 28.24 16.36 -37.19
N ALA A 523 28.61 15.26 -36.54
CA ALA A 523 29.84 15.17 -35.76
C ALA A 523 31.09 15.46 -36.61
N ARG A 524 31.16 14.90 -37.84
CA ARG A 524 32.25 15.21 -38.79
C ARG A 524 32.28 16.69 -39.16
N GLU A 525 31.13 17.29 -39.41
CA GLU A 525 31.01 18.72 -39.73
C GLU A 525 31.59 19.60 -38.61
N ILE A 526 31.12 19.42 -37.36
CA ILE A 526 31.56 20.19 -36.18
C ILE A 526 33.08 20.08 -35.99
N ILE A 527 33.61 18.86 -36.12
CA ILE A 527 35.04 18.59 -35.95
C ILE A 527 35.87 19.30 -37.02
N LEU A 528 35.47 19.19 -38.29
CA LEU A 528 36.22 19.80 -39.40
C LEU A 528 36.11 21.33 -39.43
N GLN A 529 35.01 21.90 -38.92
CA GLN A 529 34.88 23.35 -38.73
C GLN A 529 35.92 23.88 -37.72
N LYS A 530 36.13 23.18 -36.59
CA LYS A 530 37.10 23.60 -35.57
C LYS A 530 38.55 23.25 -35.94
N TYR A 531 38.78 22.09 -36.56
CA TYR A 531 40.10 21.61 -36.97
C TYR A 531 40.30 21.75 -38.47
N GLY A 532 40.20 22.98 -38.98
CA GLY A 532 40.46 23.30 -40.38
C GLY A 532 41.84 22.80 -40.84
N GLY A 533 41.90 22.11 -41.97
CA GLY A 533 43.13 21.53 -42.52
C GLY A 533 43.51 20.14 -41.99
N TRP A 534 42.70 19.54 -41.11
CA TRP A 534 42.80 18.14 -40.72
C TRP A 534 41.81 17.27 -41.50
N SER A 535 42.12 15.99 -41.63
CA SER A 535 41.26 14.97 -42.24
C SER A 535 40.89 13.91 -41.21
N ILE A 536 39.65 13.42 -41.24
CA ILE A 536 39.18 12.39 -40.31
C ILE A 536 39.62 11.03 -40.84
N LYS A 537 40.52 10.38 -40.10
CA LYS A 537 41.00 9.03 -40.39
C LYS A 537 40.05 7.97 -39.85
N LYS A 538 39.53 8.17 -38.63
CA LYS A 538 38.60 7.24 -37.98
C LYS A 538 37.59 7.99 -37.10
N LEU A 539 36.35 7.52 -37.05
CA LEU A 539 35.31 7.97 -36.14
C LEU A 539 34.63 6.75 -35.54
N ASP A 540 34.76 6.59 -34.22
CA ASP A 540 34.15 5.52 -33.44
C ASP A 540 33.01 6.08 -32.58
N ARG A 541 31.88 5.37 -32.56
CA ARG A 541 30.71 5.73 -31.74
C ARG A 541 30.78 5.01 -30.39
N LYS A 542 30.86 5.76 -29.30
CA LYS A 542 30.70 5.27 -27.91
C LYS A 542 29.30 5.62 -27.38
N SER A 543 29.03 5.30 -26.11
CA SER A 543 27.76 5.61 -25.43
C SER A 543 27.46 7.12 -25.47
N ASP A 544 28.38 7.92 -24.94
CA ASP A 544 28.16 9.34 -24.66
C ASP A 544 29.00 10.27 -25.54
N THR A 545 29.94 9.69 -26.30
CA THR A 545 30.89 10.44 -27.13
C THR A 545 31.14 9.80 -28.50
N TYR A 546 31.70 10.60 -29.39
CA TYR A 546 32.38 10.19 -30.61
C TYR A 546 33.89 10.32 -30.38
N GLU A 547 34.61 9.21 -30.48
CA GLU A 547 36.07 9.22 -30.48
C GLU A 547 36.57 9.33 -31.92
N VAL A 548 37.36 10.36 -32.20
CA VAL A 548 37.78 10.67 -33.58
C VAL A 548 39.29 10.80 -33.67
N GLU A 549 39.88 10.08 -34.62
CA GLU A 549 41.29 10.22 -34.98
C GLU A 549 41.39 11.10 -36.23
N LEU A 550 41.97 12.28 -36.06
CA LEU A 550 42.31 13.25 -37.07
C LEU A 550 43.76 13.09 -37.51
N GLU A 551 44.03 13.39 -38.77
CA GLU A 551 45.38 13.47 -39.31
C GLU A 551 45.59 14.68 -40.22
N ASN A 552 46.79 15.24 -40.19
CA ASN A 552 47.26 16.21 -41.18
C ASN A 552 48.64 15.79 -41.71
N LYS A 553 49.34 16.68 -42.42
CA LYS A 553 50.67 16.38 -42.98
C LYS A 553 51.73 16.07 -41.90
N ARG A 554 51.58 16.59 -40.68
CA ARG A 554 52.61 16.51 -39.63
C ARG A 554 52.26 15.63 -38.44
N ALA A 555 50.98 15.48 -38.11
CA ALA A 555 50.54 14.94 -36.83
C ALA A 555 49.27 14.09 -36.94
N LEU A 556 49.08 13.27 -35.91
CA LEU A 556 47.85 12.56 -35.56
C LEU A 556 47.29 13.18 -34.28
N LEU A 557 45.98 13.35 -34.23
CA LEU A 557 45.25 13.99 -33.15
C LEU A 557 44.03 13.14 -32.82
N ARG A 558 43.87 12.78 -31.55
CA ARG A 558 42.68 12.09 -31.04
C ARG A 558 41.84 13.07 -30.25
N ILE A 559 40.57 13.13 -30.57
CA ILE A 559 39.60 14.00 -29.91
C ILE A 559 38.37 13.20 -29.49
N SER A 560 37.67 13.73 -28.48
CA SER A 560 36.37 13.23 -28.03
C SER A 560 35.35 14.35 -28.20
N LEU A 561 34.24 14.04 -28.89
CA LEU A 561 33.09 14.93 -29.06
C LEU A 561 31.88 14.33 -28.34
N SER A 562 31.23 15.05 -27.44
CA SER A 562 29.98 14.61 -26.82
C SER A 562 28.86 14.39 -27.85
N LYS A 563 27.91 13.49 -27.56
CA LYS A 563 26.76 13.22 -28.46
C LYS A 563 25.83 14.41 -28.69
N ASP A 564 25.86 15.41 -27.82
CA ASP A 564 25.12 16.66 -28.01
C ASP A 564 25.91 17.71 -28.83
N GLY A 565 27.14 17.40 -29.24
CA GLY A 565 27.99 18.26 -30.06
C GLY A 565 28.64 19.44 -29.32
N LYS A 566 28.45 19.60 -28.01
CA LYS A 566 28.90 20.79 -27.26
C LYS A 566 30.30 20.70 -26.67
N ILE A 567 30.70 19.53 -26.21
CA ILE A 567 31.99 19.32 -25.54
C ILE A 567 32.94 18.66 -26.53
N LEU A 568 33.98 19.38 -26.93
CA LEU A 568 35.04 18.87 -27.78
C LEU A 568 36.40 18.98 -27.08
N THR A 569 36.95 17.82 -26.70
CA THR A 569 38.22 17.71 -25.97
C THR A 569 39.29 17.03 -26.81
N GLU A 570 40.52 17.55 -26.73
CA GLU A 570 41.71 16.89 -27.24
C GLU A 570 42.17 15.85 -26.22
N VAL A 571 42.25 14.58 -26.66
CA VAL A 571 42.61 13.45 -25.81
C VAL A 571 44.11 13.15 -25.92
N ASP A 572 44.65 13.19 -27.14
CA ASP A 572 46.07 12.94 -27.40
C ASP A 572 46.51 13.58 -28.72
N ARG A 573 47.78 13.99 -28.79
CA ARG A 573 48.40 14.55 -29.99
C ARG A 573 49.82 14.07 -30.12
N GLN A 574 50.15 13.55 -31.30
CA GLN A 574 51.47 13.02 -31.61
C GLN A 574 51.88 13.38 -33.04
N LEU A 575 53.18 13.54 -33.28
CA LEU A 575 53.72 13.66 -34.63
C LEU A 575 53.56 12.36 -35.42
N LYS A 576 53.61 12.45 -36.75
CA LYS A 576 53.70 11.25 -37.61
C LYS A 576 55.14 10.71 -37.60
N ILE A 577 55.28 9.39 -37.74
CA ILE A 577 56.59 8.72 -37.70
C ILE A 577 57.54 9.26 -38.78
N GLU A 578 57.02 9.61 -39.95
CA GLU A 578 57.79 10.19 -41.07
C GLU A 578 58.36 11.56 -40.71
N VAL A 579 57.59 12.38 -40.00
CA VAL A 579 58.00 13.73 -39.57
C VAL A 579 59.07 13.64 -38.48
N VAL A 580 58.93 12.70 -37.56
CA VAL A 580 59.94 12.41 -36.53
C VAL A 580 61.23 11.92 -37.19
N GLN A 581 61.13 11.08 -38.21
CA GLN A 581 62.27 10.62 -38.99
C GLN A 581 62.99 11.77 -39.71
N GLU A 582 62.25 12.70 -40.32
CA GLU A 582 62.81 13.90 -40.95
C GLU A 582 63.53 14.81 -39.93
N ILE A 583 62.91 15.06 -38.77
CA ILE A 583 63.52 15.84 -37.69
C ILE A 583 64.83 15.19 -37.23
N ALA A 584 64.82 13.87 -37.01
CA ALA A 584 66.01 13.13 -36.61
C ALA A 584 67.12 13.17 -37.67
N LYS A 585 66.79 12.98 -38.95
CA LYS A 585 67.77 13.08 -40.05
C LYS A 585 68.39 14.48 -40.11
N LYS A 586 67.56 15.52 -40.07
CA LYS A 586 68.01 16.90 -40.10
C LYS A 586 68.94 17.22 -38.93
N PHE A 587 68.61 16.76 -37.72
CA PHE A 587 69.47 16.95 -36.55
C PHE A 587 70.83 16.25 -36.72
N LEU A 588 70.86 15.04 -37.25
CA LEU A 588 72.11 14.29 -37.49
C LEU A 588 72.98 14.97 -38.56
N GLU A 589 72.36 15.45 -39.64
CA GLU A 589 73.04 16.23 -40.68
C GLU A 589 73.63 17.53 -40.15
N GLU A 590 72.87 18.32 -39.37
CA GLU A 590 73.33 19.55 -38.72
C GLU A 590 74.51 19.31 -37.75
N LYS A 591 74.59 18.11 -37.16
CA LYS A 591 75.69 17.70 -36.29
C LYS A 591 76.86 17.05 -37.03
N GLY A 592 76.77 16.91 -38.36
CA GLY A 592 77.81 16.28 -39.17
C GLY A 592 77.97 14.79 -38.89
N ILE A 593 76.88 14.09 -38.52
CA ILE A 593 76.90 12.67 -38.17
C ILE A 593 76.27 11.86 -39.32
N PRO A 594 77.08 11.20 -40.16
CA PRO A 594 76.56 10.33 -41.21
C PRO A 594 76.03 9.03 -40.58
N ALA A 595 74.73 8.93 -40.39
CA ALA A 595 74.10 7.76 -39.77
C ALA A 595 72.73 7.41 -40.37
N ALA A 596 72.39 6.12 -40.32
CA ALA A 596 71.08 5.60 -40.70
C ALA A 596 70.21 5.40 -39.45
N ILE A 597 68.95 5.82 -39.52
CA ILE A 597 67.95 5.54 -38.48
C ILE A 597 67.56 4.07 -38.55
N LYS A 598 67.64 3.36 -37.43
CA LYS A 598 67.34 1.92 -37.32
C LYS A 598 65.96 1.65 -36.73
N GLU A 599 65.55 2.45 -35.76
CA GLU A 599 64.32 2.23 -35.01
C GLU A 599 63.72 3.56 -34.57
N ILE A 600 62.40 3.69 -34.69
CA ILE A 600 61.62 4.79 -34.14
C ILE A 600 60.47 4.18 -33.34
N THR A 601 60.42 4.43 -32.04
CA THR A 601 59.35 3.95 -31.15
C THR A 601 58.72 5.12 -30.40
N LEU A 602 57.42 5.02 -30.15
CA LEU A 602 56.68 6.00 -29.34
C LEU A 602 56.29 5.39 -28.01
N ASP A 603 56.77 6.02 -26.94
CA ASP A 603 56.42 5.74 -25.55
C ASP A 603 55.74 7.03 -25.01
N ASP A 604 56.29 7.68 -23.97
CA ASP A 604 55.92 9.05 -23.60
C ASP A 604 56.37 10.09 -24.63
N ASN A 605 57.56 9.89 -25.21
CA ASN A 605 58.17 10.71 -26.26
C ASN A 605 58.72 9.78 -27.36
N TRP A 606 59.04 10.33 -28.52
CA TRP A 606 59.61 9.56 -29.62
C TRP A 606 61.08 9.22 -29.34
N LYS A 607 61.42 7.93 -29.34
CA LYS A 607 62.79 7.42 -29.22
C LYS A 607 63.28 7.01 -30.60
N VAL A 608 64.37 7.62 -31.06
CA VAL A 608 64.96 7.37 -32.38
C VAL A 608 66.37 6.84 -32.22
N LYS A 609 66.61 5.58 -32.59
CA LYS A 609 67.95 4.99 -32.58
C LYS A 609 68.59 5.07 -33.95
N PHE A 610 69.84 5.52 -34.00
CA PHE A 610 70.60 5.65 -35.24
C PHE A 610 71.98 5.00 -35.12
N VAL A 611 72.49 4.52 -36.25
CA VAL A 611 73.81 3.88 -36.36
C VAL A 611 74.50 4.41 -37.62
N GLY A 612 75.67 5.00 -37.45
CA GLY A 612 76.59 5.40 -38.51
C GLY A 612 77.91 4.63 -38.42
N GLU A 613 78.84 4.91 -39.33
CA GLU A 613 80.17 4.30 -39.34
C GLU A 613 80.99 4.71 -38.11
N GLU A 614 81.01 6.01 -37.80
CA GLU A 614 81.78 6.56 -36.67
C GLU A 614 80.98 6.72 -35.39
N ARG A 615 79.66 6.97 -35.48
CA ARG A 615 78.83 7.28 -34.31
C ARG A 615 77.53 6.47 -34.26
N VAL A 616 77.09 6.15 -33.05
CA VAL A 616 75.84 5.45 -32.72
C VAL A 616 75.17 6.15 -31.56
N GLY A 617 73.84 6.18 -31.54
CA GLY A 617 73.13 6.89 -30.47
C GLY A 617 71.62 6.78 -30.49
N GLU A 618 71.02 7.49 -29.57
CA GLU A 618 69.56 7.64 -29.42
C GLU A 618 69.20 9.12 -29.27
N LEU A 619 68.13 9.53 -29.96
CA LEU A 619 67.49 10.83 -29.80
C LEU A 619 66.14 10.64 -29.11
N LEU A 620 65.84 11.49 -28.12
CA LEU A 620 64.52 11.61 -27.53
C LEU A 620 63.87 12.87 -28.08
N ILE A 621 62.78 12.73 -28.81
CA ILE A 621 62.07 13.81 -29.52
C ILE A 621 60.68 13.99 -28.90
N GLY A 622 60.30 15.23 -28.60
CA GLY A 622 59.02 15.56 -27.99
C GLY A 622 57.82 15.01 -28.78
N ARG A 623 56.89 14.34 -28.09
CA ARG A 623 55.72 13.63 -28.69
C ARG A 623 54.96 14.45 -29.72
N SER A 624 54.68 15.72 -29.40
CA SER A 624 53.87 16.64 -30.21
C SER A 624 54.65 17.86 -30.71
N SER A 625 55.69 18.31 -29.99
CA SER A 625 56.48 19.49 -30.34
C SER A 625 57.50 19.23 -31.45
N GLY A 626 58.07 18.03 -31.48
CA GLY A 626 59.19 17.71 -32.37
C GLY A 626 60.53 18.27 -31.91
N GLU A 627 60.62 18.80 -30.69
CA GLU A 627 61.88 19.28 -30.12
C GLU A 627 62.78 18.12 -29.69
N ILE A 628 64.09 18.24 -29.88
CA ILE A 628 65.05 17.25 -29.37
C ILE A 628 65.23 17.49 -27.86
N LEU A 629 64.64 16.62 -27.04
CA LEU A 629 64.71 16.69 -25.58
C LEU A 629 66.04 16.15 -25.05
N LYS A 630 66.57 15.11 -25.69
CA LYS A 630 67.84 14.47 -25.31
C LYS A 630 68.55 13.90 -26.55
N SER A 631 69.87 13.99 -26.56
CA SER A 631 70.71 13.38 -27.61
C SER A 631 71.90 12.65 -26.99
N ASP A 632 71.85 11.32 -26.98
CA ASP A 632 72.94 10.47 -26.52
C ASP A 632 73.71 9.95 -27.73
N VAL A 633 74.84 10.60 -28.04
CA VAL A 633 75.68 10.29 -29.22
C VAL A 633 77.04 9.79 -28.76
N PHE A 634 77.41 8.60 -29.20
CA PHE A 634 78.68 7.94 -28.85
C PHE A 634 79.44 7.48 -30.09
N LEU A 635 80.75 7.32 -29.98
CA LEU A 635 81.59 6.68 -30.98
C LEU A 635 81.26 5.19 -31.08
N THR A 636 81.33 4.64 -32.28
CA THR A 636 81.26 3.19 -32.52
C THR A 636 82.54 2.52 -32.03
N GLU A 637 82.45 1.22 -31.74
CA GLU A 637 83.62 0.41 -31.39
C GLU A 637 84.70 0.49 -32.48
N MET A 638 84.29 0.48 -33.75
CA MET A 638 85.18 0.61 -34.91
C MET A 638 85.92 1.95 -34.92
N ALA A 639 85.24 3.08 -34.70
CA ALA A 639 85.89 4.38 -34.67
C ALA A 639 86.84 4.55 -33.47
N ILE A 640 86.49 3.97 -32.32
CA ILE A 640 87.37 3.93 -31.14
C ILE A 640 88.63 3.13 -31.47
N GLU A 641 88.46 1.97 -32.10
CA GLU A 641 89.54 1.10 -32.53
C GLU A 641 90.51 1.79 -33.50
N GLU A 642 89.97 2.38 -34.57
CA GLU A 642 90.77 3.03 -35.61
C GLU A 642 91.50 4.27 -35.08
N ASN A 643 90.82 5.13 -34.32
CA ASN A 643 91.42 6.33 -33.76
C ASN A 643 92.53 5.98 -32.77
N TYR A 644 92.32 4.97 -31.92
CA TYR A 644 93.35 4.56 -30.98
C TYR A 644 94.52 3.84 -31.66
N LYS A 645 94.27 2.98 -32.66
CA LYS A 645 95.35 2.40 -33.49
C LYS A 645 96.18 3.50 -34.15
N ARG A 646 95.55 4.52 -34.71
CA ARG A 646 96.24 5.67 -35.32
C ARG A 646 97.11 6.39 -34.27
N HIS A 647 96.55 6.70 -33.11
CA HIS A 647 97.29 7.33 -32.00
C HIS A 647 98.52 6.52 -31.60
N VAL A 648 98.38 5.20 -31.43
CA VAL A 648 99.48 4.33 -31.02
C VAL A 648 100.57 4.25 -32.10
N ARG A 649 100.20 4.17 -33.38
CA ARG A 649 101.15 4.20 -34.49
C ARG A 649 101.95 5.50 -34.52
N GLU A 650 101.29 6.64 -34.37
CA GLU A 650 101.92 7.96 -34.43
C GLU A 650 102.82 8.23 -33.21
N LYS A 651 102.36 7.85 -32.02
CA LYS A 651 103.05 8.15 -30.75
C LYS A 651 104.18 7.17 -30.42
N PHE A 652 103.98 5.88 -30.72
CA PHE A 652 104.91 4.80 -30.33
C PHE A 652 105.61 4.13 -31.52
N ASN A 653 105.36 4.59 -32.76
CA ASN A 653 105.99 4.11 -33.99
C ASN A 653 105.79 2.60 -34.26
N GLU A 654 104.68 2.04 -33.79
CA GLU A 654 104.33 0.62 -33.93
C GLU A 654 103.75 0.32 -35.32
N THR A 655 104.28 -0.67 -36.04
CA THR A 655 103.89 -0.93 -37.45
C THR A 655 102.74 -1.94 -37.60
N SER A 656 102.59 -2.86 -36.64
CA SER A 656 101.52 -3.87 -36.63
C SER A 656 100.75 -3.80 -35.32
N LEU A 657 99.43 -3.62 -35.40
CA LEU A 657 98.54 -3.53 -34.22
C LEU A 657 97.32 -4.42 -34.43
N ASN A 658 97.12 -5.37 -33.52
CA ASN A 658 95.91 -6.18 -33.45
C ASN A 658 95.08 -5.80 -32.23
N THR A 659 93.76 -5.76 -32.39
CA THR A 659 92.85 -5.46 -31.28
C THR A 659 92.51 -6.76 -30.56
N GLU A 660 92.84 -6.82 -29.27
CA GLU A 660 92.50 -7.98 -28.45
C GLU A 660 91.12 -7.81 -27.83
N ARG A 661 90.80 -6.60 -27.37
CA ARG A 661 89.54 -6.34 -26.66
C ARG A 661 89.11 -4.89 -26.77
N ILE A 662 87.81 -4.69 -26.96
CA ILE A 662 87.11 -3.44 -26.72
C ILE A 662 85.93 -3.75 -25.81
N VAL A 663 85.76 -3.00 -24.71
CA VAL A 663 84.58 -3.08 -23.84
C VAL A 663 83.99 -1.69 -23.69
N VAL A 664 82.72 -1.54 -24.06
CA VAL A 664 82.01 -0.25 -24.04
C VAL A 664 81.13 -0.13 -22.80
N TYR A 665 81.39 0.87 -21.98
CA TYR A 665 80.58 1.21 -20.80
C TYR A 665 79.71 2.44 -21.10
N LYS A 666 78.61 2.25 -21.86
CA LYS A 666 77.73 3.33 -22.35
C LYS A 666 77.23 4.27 -21.25
N GLU A 667 76.75 3.71 -20.13
CA GLU A 667 76.23 4.49 -18.99
C GLU A 667 77.31 5.34 -18.31
N LYS A 668 78.57 4.87 -18.33
CA LYS A 668 79.71 5.58 -17.75
C LYS A 668 80.42 6.50 -18.76
N GLY A 669 80.01 6.47 -20.03
CA GLY A 669 80.52 7.35 -21.08
C GLY A 669 81.94 7.06 -21.56
N TYR A 670 82.52 5.87 -21.29
CA TYR A 670 83.86 5.50 -21.75
C TYR A 670 83.93 4.08 -22.31
N ALA A 671 84.90 3.82 -23.18
CA ALA A 671 85.32 2.49 -23.61
C ALA A 671 86.71 2.17 -23.09
N VAL A 672 87.00 0.87 -22.94
CA VAL A 672 88.34 0.38 -22.67
C VAL A 672 88.81 -0.46 -23.82
N ILE A 673 89.98 -0.14 -24.38
CA ILE A 673 90.58 -0.83 -25.51
C ILE A 673 91.95 -1.39 -25.16
N LYS A 674 92.23 -2.60 -25.66
CA LYS A 674 93.50 -3.30 -25.56
C LYS A 674 94.01 -3.65 -26.95
N LEU A 675 95.17 -3.10 -27.31
CA LEU A 675 95.87 -3.38 -28.57
C LEU A 675 97.17 -4.14 -28.29
N ILE A 676 97.52 -5.08 -29.17
CA ILE A 676 98.80 -5.81 -29.15
C ILE A 676 99.63 -5.35 -30.34
N GLY A 677 100.80 -4.77 -30.06
CA GLY A 677 101.84 -4.46 -31.04
C GLY A 677 102.95 -5.51 -31.08
N ASN A 678 103.96 -5.31 -31.93
CA ASN A 678 105.16 -6.15 -31.98
C ASN A 678 106.02 -5.93 -30.73
N GLU A 679 106.16 -4.68 -30.29
CA GLU A 679 107.04 -4.32 -29.18
C GLU A 679 106.32 -4.24 -27.84
N SER A 680 105.04 -3.80 -27.82
CA SER A 680 104.30 -3.59 -26.57
C SER A 680 102.79 -3.92 -26.67
N ILE A 681 102.15 -4.11 -25.53
CA ILE A 681 100.69 -4.14 -25.34
C ILE A 681 100.24 -2.79 -24.81
N TYR A 682 99.19 -2.23 -25.39
CA TYR A 682 98.68 -0.89 -25.11
C TYR A 682 97.25 -0.97 -24.57
N TYR A 683 96.98 -0.25 -23.49
CA TYR A 683 95.66 -0.13 -22.87
C TYR A 683 95.24 1.33 -22.84
N ALA A 684 94.00 1.61 -23.21
CA ALA A 684 93.44 2.94 -23.02
C ALA A 684 91.99 2.89 -22.54
N LYS A 685 91.64 3.90 -21.74
CA LYS A 685 90.28 4.28 -21.42
C LYS A 685 89.94 5.52 -22.24
N ILE A 686 88.91 5.45 -23.08
CA ILE A 686 88.60 6.46 -24.10
C ILE A 686 87.19 6.99 -23.85
N ASP A 687 87.01 8.31 -23.83
CA ASP A 687 85.71 8.97 -23.73
C ASP A 687 84.88 8.69 -25.01
N LEU A 688 83.68 8.14 -24.83
CA LEU A 688 82.81 7.74 -25.94
C LEU A 688 82.23 8.92 -26.73
N ARG A 689 82.20 10.14 -26.18
CA ARG A 689 81.54 11.29 -26.83
C ARG A 689 82.46 12.03 -27.79
N ASN A 690 83.75 12.10 -27.44
CA ASN A 690 84.75 12.90 -28.16
C ASN A 690 86.00 12.11 -28.57
N GLY A 691 86.16 10.84 -28.14
CA GLY A 691 87.32 10.01 -28.48
C GLY A 691 88.60 10.36 -27.74
N LYS A 692 88.54 11.24 -26.74
CA LYS A 692 89.70 11.64 -25.96
C LYS A 692 90.16 10.48 -25.07
N ILE A 693 91.45 10.18 -25.11
CA ILE A 693 92.06 9.20 -24.21
C ILE A 693 92.08 9.81 -22.80
N LEU A 694 91.37 9.16 -21.89
CA LEU A 694 91.26 9.55 -20.48
C LEU A 694 92.42 8.99 -19.66
N GLU A 695 92.80 7.74 -19.94
CA GLU A 695 93.93 7.06 -19.34
C GLU A 695 94.60 6.16 -20.39
N GLU A 696 95.94 6.08 -20.38
CA GLU A 696 96.73 5.26 -21.29
C GLU A 696 97.90 4.62 -20.54
N ASP A 697 98.14 3.32 -20.77
CA ASP A 697 99.28 2.58 -20.22
C ASP A 697 99.84 1.61 -21.28
N ASN A 698 101.16 1.39 -21.29
CA ASN A 698 101.81 0.42 -22.16
C ASN A 698 102.77 -0.55 -21.41
N LEU A 699 103.05 -1.68 -22.05
CA LEU A 699 103.85 -2.78 -21.50
C LEU A 699 104.66 -3.49 -22.61
N PRO A 700 105.98 -3.71 -22.46
CA PRO A 700 106.77 -4.50 -23.42
C PRO A 700 106.27 -5.94 -23.60
N SER A 701 106.36 -6.46 -24.82
CA SER A 701 105.84 -7.78 -25.20
C SER A 701 106.68 -8.97 -24.66
N LYS A 702 107.94 -8.73 -24.26
CA LYS A 702 108.87 -9.76 -23.74
C LYS A 702 109.60 -9.30 -22.46
N GLY A 703 109.74 -10.19 -21.48
CA GLY A 703 110.49 -9.97 -20.22
C GLY A 703 109.78 -10.52 -18.96
N LEU A 704 110.54 -10.89 -17.92
CA LEU A 704 109.99 -11.52 -16.70
C LEU A 704 109.15 -10.55 -15.85
N MET A 705 109.58 -9.28 -15.75
CA MET A 705 108.83 -8.18 -15.13
C MET A 705 107.56 -7.80 -15.91
N ALA A 706 107.53 -8.07 -17.22
CA ALA A 706 106.37 -7.75 -18.04
C ALA A 706 105.15 -8.61 -17.66
N LYS A 707 105.35 -9.86 -17.21
CA LYS A 707 104.26 -10.75 -16.78
C LYS A 707 103.50 -10.23 -15.55
N ILE A 708 104.18 -9.63 -14.57
CA ILE A 708 103.55 -9.10 -13.35
C ILE A 708 102.76 -7.82 -13.66
N LYS A 709 103.38 -6.88 -14.39
CA LYS A 709 102.73 -5.62 -14.78
C LYS A 709 101.54 -5.87 -15.73
N LYS A 710 101.58 -6.94 -16.54
CA LYS A 710 100.43 -7.39 -17.35
C LYS A 710 99.20 -7.68 -16.49
N VAL A 711 99.34 -8.45 -15.40
CA VAL A 711 98.22 -8.80 -14.52
C VAL A 711 97.61 -7.55 -13.85
N GLN A 712 98.46 -6.58 -13.45
CA GLN A 712 98.00 -5.32 -12.85
C GLN A 712 97.22 -4.44 -13.85
N LEU A 713 97.71 -4.29 -15.08
CA LEU A 713 97.02 -3.52 -16.11
C LEU A 713 95.74 -4.22 -16.57
N GLU A 714 95.75 -5.55 -16.68
CA GLU A 714 94.53 -6.31 -17.00
C GLU A 714 93.44 -6.16 -15.93
N ALA A 715 93.80 -5.99 -14.64
CA ALA A 715 92.84 -5.68 -13.57
C ALA A 715 92.35 -4.23 -13.61
N LYS A 716 93.22 -3.25 -13.92
CA LYS A 716 92.87 -1.82 -14.02
C LYS A 716 91.91 -1.53 -15.18
N TYR A 717 92.10 -2.22 -16.31
CA TYR A 717 91.38 -2.00 -17.58
C TYR A 717 90.36 -3.12 -17.89
N LYS A 718 89.99 -3.95 -16.91
CA LYS A 718 88.85 -4.89 -17.00
C LYS A 718 87.55 -4.12 -16.89
#